data_AF-A0A5P1RFX5-F1
#
_entry.id   AF-A0A5P1RFX5-F1
#
_cell.length_a   1.000
_cell.length_b   1.000
_cell.length_c   1.000
_cell.angle_alpha   90.00
_cell.angle_beta   90.00
_cell.angle_gamma   90.00
#
_symmetry.space_group_name_H-M   'P 1'
#
loop_
_entity.id
_entity.type
_entity.pdbx_description
1 polymer ?
#
loop_
_entity_poly.entity_id
_entity_poly.type
_entity_poly.pdbx_seq_one_letter_code
_entity_poly.pdbx_strand_id
1 'polypeptide(L)'
;MEIYGQYLRKLGRFKKAWKYHVLSAFLMVFVTRVDAATIDIMVVYDTTAASWVANNGGMETFSLDAVNRLNQTMVNSGIDLSLNLVHYMSVPYTTASTPNGSFSTDIDALESGQGAFSAVSSARDTYGADLVAMFIDHGQAYGIVGTGNLLWAWGGDPSAAFSVNAIRAVALDDTLTHEVGHNLGAAHAKSQVSAPGPNRSLDNQYSAGWYFKGDDSVDYHTIMAYGNDGQGGSYFPVPIFSNPLVLHKGTSVGHAQDGDNSRLIRETMGVVSSYRESTVTPVPPPTVTEALDNTSLNFVLGGDVQWQGQTSITSDGEDAAFSGYLGHNQSSWIETTITGPGVLTFDWSVSSEDYNSGASCWDSLNFTLDGLPSSEVYNGKSQICGVVPGNPFISEEVNIPAGVHTIRWTYIKDSSVDKGLDRGWLDKVVYTPRLFDSDNDGLDDAFETANGLNPNDPSDANGDRDNDGLTNLAEYQQGTGINNPDSDNDGAPDGYDSQPLNPQYLGHGQLNAQVTQNWKTIDFPSQFAQPVVIAGPPSFNGSDPGVVRIKNVNNTGFEAKFQLRFQEWDYRIARGDTTHAEETIPHLILEKGRHRMSDGSIWEVGTFELSGSGTFAWNSFTEKFAGVPQVFLTIQTSNGGQAVTARVKNVFAGGFNAALFEEERLTDGHSAETVGYLAIYNPAGSGRTYIGGKALPYTLQQVPVGSHWRPVLHSALLVQEEQSKDNEVYHLDETLDVLAVGGQVFAQDISTKGIDTAALRQNAQPNSGKLAWGVVEGVTDQWTTVPLNKAYTSPVVVASLGERKGELGTVQVRNVTTDSFEVRYREWDYLDKVHSVGEQVFYLVAEAGEHTVGGLEVKAGTHTLSKIAPQADVISFGNAFGGLPGLFTGMMTSKGGELAVPRVLTHSTGQFQLGLQEQESLTDGHGNETVGWIAIQLGKGVSNGRRFEVVNRQVDDQGAQYDFTQNIRRRFPVTLQSVASMQGGDPVIAEQKDLGEKSVVIYLQEEKSKDSETAHGKETVGIFIGE
;
A
#
# COMPACT_ATOMS: atom_id res chain seq x y z
N MET A 1 44.53 3.13 42.08
CA MET A 1 45.72 2.31 42.39
C MET A 1 45.20 1.11 43.16
N GLU A 2 45.62 -0.08 42.74
CA GLU A 2 45.12 -1.42 43.10
C GLU A 2 43.88 -1.94 42.35
N ILE A 3 44.05 -3.17 41.83
CA ILE A 3 43.11 -4.05 41.12
C ILE A 3 42.91 -3.81 39.60
N TYR A 4 44.00 -3.60 38.86
CA TYR A 4 44.06 -3.93 37.41
C TYR A 4 45.44 -4.49 37.00
N GLY A 5 46.08 -5.21 37.92
CA GLY A 5 47.50 -5.60 37.85
C GLY A 5 47.80 -7.10 37.90
N GLN A 6 46.82 -8.00 37.79
CA GLN A 6 47.05 -9.45 37.96
C GLN A 6 46.69 -10.37 36.77
N TYR A 7 46.30 -9.86 35.59
CA TYR A 7 46.01 -10.73 34.44
C TYR A 7 46.91 -10.53 33.20
N LEU A 8 48.04 -9.82 33.32
CA LEU A 8 49.01 -9.62 32.22
C LEU A 8 50.40 -10.23 32.47
N ARG A 9 50.47 -11.41 33.11
CA ARG A 9 51.72 -12.17 33.23
C ARG A 9 51.50 -13.67 33.10
N LYS A 10 51.17 -14.16 31.89
CA LYS A 10 51.47 -15.57 31.50
C LYS A 10 51.26 -15.89 30.02
N LEU A 11 51.71 -15.05 29.09
CA LEU A 11 51.84 -15.48 27.68
C LEU A 11 53.17 -15.03 27.09
N GLY A 12 54.21 -15.81 27.39
CA GLY A 12 55.50 -15.74 26.73
C GLY A 12 56.10 -17.14 26.63
N ARG A 13 56.44 -17.54 25.40
CA ARG A 13 57.03 -18.84 24.94
C ARG A 13 55.94 -19.87 24.58
N PHE A 14 55.68 -20.19 23.31
CA PHE A 14 56.61 -20.83 22.39
C PHE A 14 56.25 -20.58 20.92
N LYS A 15 57.26 -20.22 20.11
CA LYS A 15 57.22 -20.23 18.64
C LYS A 15 57.45 -21.66 18.11
N LYS A 16 56.92 -21.89 16.89
CA LYS A 16 57.17 -22.97 15.91
C LYS A 16 56.28 -24.21 16.01
N ALA A 17 55.27 -24.30 15.16
CA ALA A 17 55.35 -25.06 13.92
C ALA A 17 54.12 -24.76 13.05
N TRP A 18 54.35 -24.78 11.74
CA TRP A 18 53.48 -24.30 10.68
C TRP A 18 52.82 -25.50 10.01
N LYS A 19 51.56 -25.31 9.58
CA LYS A 19 50.75 -26.15 8.68
C LYS A 19 49.89 -27.27 9.29
N TYR A 20 48.64 -27.25 8.82
CA TYR A 20 47.53 -28.20 8.91
C TYR A 20 46.51 -27.99 10.05
N HIS A 21 45.27 -27.72 9.61
CA HIS A 21 43.98 -27.68 10.32
C HIS A 21 43.57 -26.37 10.99
N VAL A 22 42.86 -25.52 10.24
CA VAL A 22 41.84 -24.62 10.80
C VAL A 22 40.48 -25.21 10.41
N LEU A 23 40.01 -26.14 11.23
CA LEU A 23 38.60 -26.45 11.39
C LEU A 23 38.42 -26.77 12.88
N SER A 24 37.42 -26.16 13.51
CA SER A 24 36.98 -26.33 14.90
C SER A 24 37.57 -25.35 15.93
N ALA A 25 36.66 -24.50 16.43
CA ALA A 25 36.58 -23.88 17.76
C ALA A 25 36.43 -22.34 17.75
N PHE A 26 35.34 -21.86 17.13
CA PHE A 26 34.58 -20.72 17.66
C PHE A 26 33.18 -21.23 17.95
N LEU A 27 32.97 -21.69 19.18
CA LEU A 27 31.66 -22.05 19.71
C LEU A 27 31.45 -21.19 20.98
N MET A 28 30.88 -20.01 20.78
CA MET A 28 30.13 -19.29 21.81
C MET A 28 29.02 -18.52 21.10
N VAL A 29 27.81 -19.06 21.26
CA VAL A 29 26.49 -18.42 21.13
C VAL A 29 26.17 -17.86 19.74
N PHE A 30 25.82 -18.75 18.80
CA PHE A 30 24.74 -18.41 17.88
C PHE A 30 23.45 -18.45 18.69
N VAL A 31 22.94 -17.29 19.10
CA VAL A 31 21.48 -17.14 19.09
C VAL A 31 21.14 -17.21 17.61
N THR A 32 20.63 -18.35 17.15
CA THR A 32 19.93 -18.39 15.86
C THR A 32 18.84 -17.32 15.96
N ARG A 33 18.88 -16.31 15.09
CA ARG A 33 17.73 -15.43 14.91
C ARG A 33 16.51 -16.34 14.73
N VAL A 34 15.51 -16.16 15.57
CA VAL A 34 14.18 -16.70 15.31
C VAL A 34 13.63 -15.74 14.26
N ASP A 35 13.64 -16.15 13.00
CA ASP A 35 12.97 -15.39 11.94
C ASP A 35 11.47 -15.66 12.11
N ALA A 36 10.64 -14.61 12.22
CA ALA A 36 9.19 -14.76 12.12
C ALA A 36 8.83 -15.32 10.74
N ALA A 37 7.85 -16.21 10.65
CA ALA A 37 7.39 -16.77 9.39
C ALA A 37 5.87 -16.66 9.24
N THR A 38 5.40 -16.54 8.01
CA THR A 38 3.98 -16.64 7.65
C THR A 38 3.80 -17.80 6.69
N ILE A 39 2.90 -18.72 7.01
CA ILE A 39 2.53 -19.84 6.13
C ILE A 39 1.15 -19.57 5.55
N ASP A 40 1.05 -19.54 4.23
CA ASP A 40 -0.22 -19.36 3.54
C ASP A 40 -0.98 -20.68 3.48
N ILE A 41 -2.22 -20.70 3.99
CA ILE A 41 -3.06 -21.90 4.02
C ILE A 41 -4.34 -21.68 3.23
N MET A 42 -4.70 -22.65 2.39
CA MET A 42 -5.99 -22.70 1.71
C MET A 42 -6.88 -23.78 2.32
N VAL A 43 -8.16 -23.49 2.52
CA VAL A 43 -9.16 -24.48 2.94
C VAL A 43 -9.94 -24.98 1.73
N VAL A 44 -10.06 -26.29 1.59
CA VAL A 44 -10.97 -26.89 0.59
C VAL A 44 -12.03 -27.71 1.31
N TYR A 45 -13.24 -27.78 0.78
CA TYR A 45 -14.31 -28.49 1.50
C TYR A 45 -15.26 -29.19 0.56
N ASP A 46 -15.73 -30.36 0.99
CA ASP A 46 -16.64 -31.16 0.20
C ASP A 46 -18.10 -30.74 0.42
N THR A 47 -19.00 -31.34 -0.36
CA THR A 47 -20.44 -31.02 -0.30
C THR A 47 -21.10 -31.37 1.06
N THR A 48 -20.53 -32.32 1.81
CA THR A 48 -21.05 -32.70 3.14
C THR A 48 -20.66 -31.67 4.19
N ALA A 49 -19.41 -31.19 4.17
CA ALA A 49 -18.93 -30.09 5.01
C ALA A 49 -19.67 -28.78 4.70
N ALA A 50 -19.91 -28.48 3.42
CA ALA A 50 -20.70 -27.32 3.00
C ALA A 50 -22.12 -27.36 3.59
N SER A 51 -22.76 -28.53 3.57
CA SER A 51 -24.11 -28.71 4.12
C SER A 51 -24.13 -28.57 5.65
N TRP A 52 -23.08 -29.03 6.32
CA TRP A 52 -22.95 -28.91 7.78
C TRP A 52 -22.77 -27.46 8.23
N VAL A 53 -21.88 -26.71 7.55
CA VAL A 53 -21.54 -25.33 7.95
C VAL A 53 -22.61 -24.30 7.55
N ALA A 54 -23.51 -24.64 6.62
CA ALA A 54 -24.62 -23.77 6.22
C ALA A 54 -25.54 -23.36 7.40
N ASN A 55 -25.53 -24.11 8.50
CA ASN A 55 -26.27 -23.79 9.74
C ASN A 55 -25.36 -23.26 10.87
N ASN A 56 -24.08 -23.03 10.60
CA ASN A 56 -23.03 -22.71 11.59
C ASN A 56 -22.10 -21.57 11.12
N GLY A 57 -22.66 -20.51 10.52
CA GLY A 57 -21.90 -19.30 10.15
C GLY A 57 -21.28 -19.27 8.74
N GLY A 58 -21.38 -20.36 7.98
CA GLY A 58 -20.80 -20.44 6.63
C GLY A 58 -19.31 -20.81 6.61
N MET A 59 -18.81 -21.25 5.45
CA MET A 59 -17.47 -21.86 5.38
C MET A 59 -16.33 -20.86 5.55
N GLU A 60 -16.51 -19.64 5.06
CA GLU A 60 -15.55 -18.54 5.21
C GLU A 60 -15.23 -18.30 6.67
N THR A 61 -16.28 -17.94 7.42
CA THR A 61 -16.31 -17.69 8.85
C THR A 61 -15.68 -18.84 9.65
N PHE A 62 -16.08 -20.07 9.33
CA PHE A 62 -15.57 -21.25 10.01
C PHE A 62 -14.08 -21.49 9.76
N SER A 63 -13.63 -21.30 8.51
CA SER A 63 -12.24 -21.48 8.12
C SER A 63 -11.34 -20.45 8.80
N LEU A 64 -11.81 -19.20 8.89
CA LEU A 64 -11.08 -18.12 9.56
C LEU A 64 -10.94 -18.39 11.06
N ASP A 65 -12.03 -18.76 11.75
CA ASP A 65 -11.98 -19.14 13.18
C ASP A 65 -11.03 -20.31 13.43
N ALA A 66 -11.05 -21.34 12.58
CA ALA A 66 -10.13 -22.48 12.69
C ALA A 66 -8.66 -22.08 12.53
N VAL A 67 -8.33 -21.20 11.58
CA VAL A 67 -6.97 -20.67 11.38
C VAL A 67 -6.56 -19.76 12.53
N ASN A 68 -7.48 -18.97 13.10
CA ASN A 68 -7.20 -18.12 14.26
C ASN A 68 -6.90 -18.94 15.52
N ARG A 69 -7.62 -20.04 15.78
CA ARG A 69 -7.28 -20.99 16.87
C ARG A 69 -5.87 -21.55 16.72
N LEU A 70 -5.50 -21.88 15.49
CA LEU A 70 -4.17 -22.38 15.16
C LEU A 70 -3.10 -21.30 15.43
N ASN A 71 -3.33 -20.06 14.99
CA ASN A 71 -2.43 -18.94 15.28
C ASN A 71 -2.27 -18.69 16.78
N GLN A 72 -3.37 -18.75 17.54
CA GLN A 72 -3.32 -18.62 18.99
C GLN A 72 -2.47 -19.72 19.63
N THR A 73 -2.56 -20.95 19.12
CA THR A 73 -1.70 -22.04 19.57
C THR A 73 -0.22 -21.73 19.33
N MET A 74 0.15 -21.17 18.18
CA MET A 74 1.55 -20.83 17.87
C MET A 74 2.10 -19.84 18.90
N VAL A 75 1.30 -18.82 19.24
CA VAL A 75 1.60 -17.85 20.30
C VAL A 75 1.74 -18.53 21.66
N ASN A 76 0.76 -19.35 22.05
CA ASN A 76 0.80 -20.09 23.32
C ASN A 76 2.03 -21.00 23.43
N SER A 77 2.53 -21.47 22.29
CA SER A 77 3.67 -22.37 22.17
C SER A 77 5.02 -21.65 22.10
N GLY A 78 5.03 -20.31 22.10
CA GLY A 78 6.23 -19.49 21.96
C GLY A 78 6.90 -19.64 20.58
N ILE A 79 6.10 -19.85 19.53
CA ILE A 79 6.53 -19.99 18.14
C ILE A 79 6.13 -18.71 17.41
N ASP A 80 7.10 -18.05 16.76
CA ASP A 80 6.88 -16.85 15.96
C ASP A 80 6.48 -17.23 14.53
N LEU A 81 5.30 -17.84 14.43
CA LEU A 81 4.71 -18.34 13.19
C LEU A 81 3.24 -17.95 13.16
N SER A 82 2.82 -17.30 12.07
CA SER A 82 1.40 -17.08 11.75
C SER A 82 1.00 -17.84 10.50
N LEU A 83 -0.25 -18.26 10.44
CA LEU A 83 -0.90 -18.80 9.26
C LEU A 83 -1.89 -17.78 8.72
N ASN A 84 -1.91 -17.65 7.41
CA ASN A 84 -2.75 -16.72 6.68
C ASN A 84 -3.72 -17.51 5.78
N LEU A 85 -5.02 -17.35 6.01
CA LEU A 85 -6.04 -17.99 5.17
C LEU A 85 -6.11 -17.25 3.83
N VAL A 86 -5.47 -17.78 2.80
CA VAL A 86 -5.36 -17.11 1.49
C VAL A 86 -6.54 -17.42 0.55
N HIS A 87 -7.23 -18.53 0.77
CA HIS A 87 -8.40 -18.90 0.00
C HIS A 87 -9.22 -20.00 0.69
N TYR A 88 -10.51 -20.10 0.34
CA TYR A 88 -11.31 -21.27 0.61
C TYR A 88 -12.19 -21.63 -0.60
N MET A 89 -12.38 -22.92 -0.87
CA MET A 89 -13.22 -23.34 -2.01
C MET A 89 -13.94 -24.68 -1.82
N SER A 90 -15.17 -24.73 -2.32
CA SER A 90 -15.95 -25.97 -2.42
C SER A 90 -15.41 -26.85 -3.54
N VAL A 91 -15.24 -28.13 -3.27
CA VAL A 91 -14.95 -29.15 -4.28
C VAL A 91 -16.15 -30.09 -4.46
N PRO A 92 -16.51 -30.47 -5.70
CA PRO A 92 -17.60 -31.41 -5.98
C PRO A 92 -17.14 -32.86 -5.71
N TYR A 93 -16.64 -33.07 -4.49
CA TYR A 93 -16.19 -34.35 -3.97
C TYR A 93 -17.19 -34.85 -2.93
N THR A 94 -17.19 -36.17 -2.75
CA THR A 94 -17.91 -36.82 -1.66
C THR A 94 -16.88 -37.67 -0.94
N THR A 95 -16.65 -37.36 0.33
CA THR A 95 -15.74 -38.12 1.18
C THR A 95 -15.99 -39.63 1.14
N ALA A 96 -14.91 -40.40 1.04
CA ALA A 96 -14.90 -41.84 1.23
C ALA A 96 -14.74 -42.23 2.71
N SER A 97 -14.37 -41.28 3.58
CA SER A 97 -14.25 -41.49 5.01
C SER A 97 -15.59 -41.76 5.67
N THR A 98 -15.57 -42.64 6.66
CA THR A 98 -16.75 -43.04 7.44
C THR A 98 -16.45 -42.88 8.93
N PRO A 99 -17.48 -42.85 9.80
CA PRO A 99 -17.29 -42.97 11.24
C PRO A 99 -16.44 -44.20 11.58
N ASN A 100 -15.24 -44.00 12.14
CA ASN A 100 -14.23 -45.05 12.44
C ASN A 100 -13.46 -45.63 11.23
N GLY A 101 -13.54 -44.99 10.06
CA GLY A 101 -12.79 -45.33 8.85
C GLY A 101 -11.42 -44.63 8.75
N SER A 102 -10.72 -44.85 7.64
CA SER A 102 -9.44 -44.18 7.31
C SER A 102 -9.69 -42.97 6.40
N PHE A 103 -8.89 -41.91 6.59
CA PHE A 103 -8.87 -40.72 5.73
C PHE A 103 -7.91 -40.86 4.53
N SER A 104 -7.21 -41.99 4.42
CA SER A 104 -6.19 -42.23 3.39
C SER A 104 -6.72 -42.03 1.97
N THR A 105 -7.95 -42.46 1.67
CA THR A 105 -8.52 -42.29 0.32
C THR A 105 -8.83 -40.83 0.00
N ASP A 106 -9.20 -40.03 1.00
CA ASP A 106 -9.53 -38.62 0.79
C ASP A 106 -8.25 -37.78 0.61
N ILE A 107 -7.21 -38.04 1.41
CA ILE A 107 -5.92 -37.34 1.27
C ILE A 107 -5.19 -37.74 -0.02
N ASP A 108 -5.20 -39.02 -0.41
CA ASP A 108 -4.65 -39.49 -1.69
C ASP A 108 -5.37 -38.80 -2.88
N ALA A 109 -6.69 -38.61 -2.78
CA ALA A 109 -7.48 -37.97 -3.82
C ALA A 109 -7.15 -36.46 -3.92
N LEU A 110 -7.01 -35.79 -2.78
CA LEU A 110 -6.60 -34.38 -2.70
C LEU A 110 -5.19 -34.17 -3.28
N GLU A 111 -4.23 -35.01 -2.90
CA GLU A 111 -2.85 -34.98 -3.40
C GLU A 111 -2.74 -35.22 -4.90
N SER A 112 -3.59 -36.11 -5.44
CA SER A 112 -3.56 -36.43 -6.87
C SER A 112 -3.80 -35.21 -7.76
N GLY A 113 -4.50 -34.18 -7.24
CA GLY A 113 -4.87 -32.98 -7.99
C GLY A 113 -5.71 -33.28 -9.23
N GLN A 114 -6.41 -34.42 -9.27
CA GLN A 114 -7.18 -34.88 -10.42
C GLN A 114 -8.69 -34.88 -10.14
N GLY A 115 -9.50 -34.94 -11.21
CA GLY A 115 -10.95 -35.01 -11.11
C GLY A 115 -11.53 -33.81 -10.35
N ALA A 116 -12.26 -34.07 -9.26
CA ALA A 116 -12.87 -33.04 -8.41
C ALA A 116 -11.87 -32.05 -7.78
N PHE A 117 -10.59 -32.45 -7.69
CA PHE A 117 -9.51 -31.62 -7.12
C PHE A 117 -8.64 -30.93 -8.18
N SER A 118 -8.97 -31.05 -9.47
CA SER A 118 -8.20 -30.39 -10.55
C SER A 118 -8.13 -28.87 -10.40
N ALA A 119 -9.20 -28.24 -9.91
CA ALA A 119 -9.24 -26.81 -9.63
C ALA A 119 -8.42 -26.42 -8.38
N VAL A 120 -8.19 -27.36 -7.45
CA VAL A 120 -7.45 -27.10 -6.20
C VAL A 120 -5.99 -26.81 -6.49
N SER A 121 -5.35 -27.52 -7.41
CA SER A 121 -3.95 -27.23 -7.79
C SER A 121 -3.82 -25.82 -8.37
N SER A 122 -4.74 -25.43 -9.25
CA SER A 122 -4.74 -24.08 -9.84
C SER A 122 -5.00 -23.00 -8.80
N ALA A 123 -5.96 -23.22 -7.88
CA ALA A 123 -6.22 -22.29 -6.80
C ALA A 123 -5.02 -22.17 -5.85
N ARG A 124 -4.40 -23.29 -5.49
CA ARG A 124 -3.20 -23.33 -4.63
C ARG A 124 -2.06 -22.50 -5.23
N ASP A 125 -1.85 -22.56 -6.54
CA ASP A 125 -0.82 -21.76 -7.22
C ASP A 125 -1.23 -20.28 -7.37
N THR A 126 -2.51 -19.99 -7.66
CA THR A 126 -3.03 -18.61 -7.78
C THR A 126 -2.96 -17.84 -6.46
N TYR A 127 -3.33 -18.48 -5.36
CA TYR A 127 -3.41 -17.85 -4.03
C TYR A 127 -2.15 -18.07 -3.18
N GLY A 128 -1.10 -18.66 -3.76
CA GLY A 128 0.19 -18.81 -3.07
C GLY A 128 0.16 -19.76 -1.87
N ALA A 129 -0.80 -20.69 -1.78
CA ALA A 129 -1.00 -21.50 -0.59
C ALA A 129 0.10 -22.56 -0.38
N ASP A 130 0.92 -22.36 0.65
CA ASP A 130 1.92 -23.32 1.13
C ASP A 130 1.28 -24.63 1.57
N LEU A 131 0.19 -24.55 2.36
CA LEU A 131 -0.57 -25.69 2.88
C LEU A 131 -1.99 -25.72 2.34
N VAL A 132 -2.57 -26.91 2.22
CA VAL A 132 -3.99 -27.09 1.89
C VAL A 132 -4.65 -28.03 2.92
N ALA A 133 -5.66 -27.52 3.62
CA ALA A 133 -6.45 -28.30 4.56
C ALA A 133 -7.85 -28.57 3.99
N MET A 134 -8.24 -29.84 3.95
CA MET A 134 -9.57 -30.23 3.48
C MET A 134 -10.53 -30.49 4.64
N PHE A 135 -11.74 -29.96 4.55
CA PHE A 135 -12.83 -30.22 5.50
C PHE A 135 -13.89 -31.14 4.89
N ILE A 136 -14.25 -32.17 5.65
CA ILE A 136 -15.29 -33.15 5.31
C ILE A 136 -16.23 -33.37 6.50
N ASP A 137 -17.49 -33.75 6.24
CA ASP A 137 -18.40 -34.23 7.29
C ASP A 137 -18.65 -35.73 7.17
N HIS A 138 -17.89 -36.54 7.92
CA HIS A 138 -18.14 -37.97 8.06
C HIS A 138 -19.12 -38.32 9.20
N GLY A 139 -19.69 -37.33 9.91
CA GLY A 139 -20.77 -37.51 10.87
C GLY A 139 -20.39 -37.75 12.34
N GLN A 140 -19.10 -37.68 12.71
CA GLN A 140 -18.62 -37.77 14.10
C GLN A 140 -17.67 -36.60 14.42
N ALA A 141 -17.59 -36.22 15.69
CA ALA A 141 -16.64 -35.22 16.19
C ALA A 141 -15.50 -35.84 17.02
N TYR A 142 -15.52 -37.17 17.21
CA TYR A 142 -14.59 -37.90 18.07
C TYR A 142 -14.11 -39.17 17.36
N GLY A 143 -12.95 -39.69 17.78
CA GLY A 143 -12.32 -40.88 17.20
C GLY A 143 -11.20 -40.52 16.24
N ILE A 144 -11.14 -41.18 15.08
CA ILE A 144 -10.23 -40.78 14.00
C ILE A 144 -10.90 -39.62 13.26
N VAL A 145 -10.37 -38.42 13.43
CA VAL A 145 -11.00 -37.16 13.00
C VAL A 145 -10.15 -36.34 12.05
N GLY A 146 -8.93 -36.78 11.75
CA GLY A 146 -8.06 -36.10 10.79
C GLY A 146 -6.92 -36.99 10.31
N THR A 147 -6.26 -36.54 9.25
CA THR A 147 -4.96 -37.02 8.83
C THR A 147 -4.21 -35.89 8.12
N GLY A 148 -2.96 -35.69 8.51
CA GLY A 148 -2.02 -34.77 7.92
C GLY A 148 -0.78 -35.50 7.42
N ASN A 149 -0.29 -35.13 6.25
CA ASN A 149 0.97 -35.65 5.75
C ASN A 149 2.13 -35.21 6.63
N LEU A 150 2.95 -36.17 7.03
CA LEU A 150 4.11 -35.91 7.85
C LEU A 150 5.29 -35.39 7.00
N LEU A 151 5.83 -34.22 7.35
CA LEU A 151 7.05 -33.71 6.75
C LEU A 151 8.21 -34.69 6.96
N TRP A 152 8.78 -35.23 5.89
CA TRP A 152 9.73 -36.34 5.97
C TRP A 152 11.18 -35.96 5.62
N ALA A 153 11.43 -34.75 5.11
CA ALA A 153 12.77 -34.25 4.81
C ALA A 153 12.95 -32.78 5.22
N TRP A 154 14.13 -32.42 5.72
CA TRP A 154 14.47 -31.04 6.13
C TRP A 154 14.35 -30.01 5.00
N GLY A 155 14.43 -30.44 3.73
CA GLY A 155 14.22 -29.59 2.56
C GLY A 155 12.75 -29.38 2.18
N GLY A 156 11.82 -30.01 2.89
CA GLY A 156 10.40 -29.95 2.61
C GLY A 156 9.92 -30.80 1.44
N ASP A 157 8.60 -30.90 1.30
CA ASP A 157 7.92 -31.57 0.20
C ASP A 157 6.57 -30.87 -0.10
N PRO A 158 6.54 -29.87 -1.01
CA PRO A 158 5.31 -29.18 -1.37
C PRO A 158 4.20 -30.09 -1.89
N SER A 159 4.57 -31.25 -2.46
CA SER A 159 3.63 -32.24 -3.02
C SER A 159 2.88 -33.01 -1.94
N ALA A 160 3.39 -32.99 -0.70
CA ALA A 160 2.77 -33.61 0.46
C ALA A 160 2.21 -32.57 1.46
N ALA A 161 2.06 -31.30 1.10
CA ALA A 161 1.61 -30.26 2.04
C ALA A 161 0.07 -30.19 2.19
N PHE A 162 -0.52 -31.31 2.59
CA PHE A 162 -1.97 -31.54 2.64
C PHE A 162 -2.41 -32.16 3.97
N SER A 163 -3.62 -31.80 4.39
CA SER A 163 -4.34 -32.46 5.49
C SER A 163 -5.83 -32.61 5.16
N VAL A 164 -6.49 -33.58 5.79
CA VAL A 164 -7.95 -33.76 5.73
C VAL A 164 -8.48 -33.86 7.16
N ASN A 165 -9.53 -33.10 7.46
CA ASN A 165 -10.05 -32.91 8.81
C ASN A 165 -11.57 -33.08 8.81
N ALA A 166 -12.10 -33.76 9.83
CA ALA A 166 -13.51 -33.83 10.11
C ALA A 166 -13.99 -32.48 10.66
N ILE A 167 -14.87 -31.82 9.92
CA ILE A 167 -15.33 -30.45 10.22
C ILE A 167 -15.97 -30.35 11.62
N ARG A 168 -16.64 -31.41 12.08
CA ARG A 168 -17.26 -31.47 13.41
C ARG A 168 -16.24 -31.52 14.55
N ALA A 169 -15.08 -32.12 14.33
CA ALA A 169 -14.01 -32.15 15.32
C ALA A 169 -13.30 -30.79 15.36
N VAL A 170 -12.97 -30.24 14.18
CA VAL A 170 -12.40 -28.88 14.04
C VAL A 170 -13.26 -27.82 14.74
N ALA A 171 -14.58 -28.01 14.81
CA ALA A 171 -15.51 -27.12 15.51
C ALA A 171 -15.41 -27.18 17.04
N LEU A 172 -14.92 -28.28 17.61
CA LEU A 172 -14.86 -28.54 19.05
C LEU A 172 -13.44 -28.48 19.60
N ASP A 173 -12.42 -28.76 18.79
CA ASP A 173 -11.04 -28.91 19.24
C ASP A 173 -10.00 -28.39 18.22
N ASP A 174 -8.71 -28.57 18.57
CA ASP A 174 -7.55 -28.18 17.77
C ASP A 174 -7.17 -29.20 16.67
N THR A 175 -8.11 -29.98 16.13
CA THR A 175 -7.82 -31.00 15.09
C THR A 175 -7.06 -30.42 13.91
N LEU A 176 -7.47 -29.26 13.37
CA LEU A 176 -6.74 -28.62 12.26
C LEU A 176 -5.27 -28.33 12.64
N THR A 177 -5.06 -27.81 13.84
CA THR A 177 -3.74 -27.49 14.38
C THR A 177 -2.88 -28.74 14.54
N HIS A 178 -3.49 -29.85 14.96
CA HIS A 178 -2.82 -31.16 15.04
C HIS A 178 -2.32 -31.62 13.67
N GLU A 179 -3.19 -31.61 12.65
CA GLU A 179 -2.82 -32.08 11.32
C GLU A 179 -1.83 -31.15 10.61
N VAL A 180 -1.94 -29.83 10.80
CA VAL A 180 -0.91 -28.88 10.36
C VAL A 180 0.41 -29.12 11.10
N GLY A 181 0.37 -29.53 12.37
CA GLY A 181 1.53 -29.99 13.12
C GLY A 181 2.30 -31.10 12.38
N HIS A 182 1.60 -32.08 11.81
CA HIS A 182 2.22 -33.11 10.96
C HIS A 182 2.83 -32.51 9.68
N ASN A 183 2.15 -31.58 9.01
CA ASN A 183 2.71 -30.89 7.84
C ASN A 183 3.98 -30.09 8.16
N LEU A 184 4.17 -29.67 9.43
CA LEU A 184 5.38 -29.03 9.94
C LEU A 184 6.41 -30.03 10.49
N GLY A 185 6.09 -31.32 10.50
CA GLY A 185 6.95 -32.42 10.91
C GLY A 185 6.79 -32.91 12.34
N ALA A 186 5.89 -32.33 13.13
CA ALA A 186 5.64 -32.76 14.50
C ALA A 186 5.02 -34.16 14.51
N ALA A 187 5.46 -35.00 15.45
CA ALA A 187 4.90 -36.34 15.64
C ALA A 187 4.25 -36.46 17.02
N HIS A 188 3.57 -37.57 17.22
CA HIS A 188 2.87 -37.79 18.47
C HIS A 188 3.78 -38.03 19.67
N ALA A 189 3.20 -38.09 20.87
CA ALA A 189 3.96 -38.39 22.09
C ALA A 189 4.68 -39.74 22.03
N LYS A 190 5.89 -39.82 22.58
CA LYS A 190 6.68 -41.07 22.58
C LYS A 190 6.04 -42.19 23.40
N SER A 191 5.32 -41.83 24.45
CA SER A 191 4.72 -42.76 25.40
C SER A 191 3.35 -43.28 24.99
N GLN A 192 2.74 -42.76 23.92
CA GLN A 192 1.43 -43.27 23.48
C GLN A 192 1.56 -44.58 22.68
N VAL A 193 0.56 -45.45 22.72
CA VAL A 193 0.60 -46.77 22.06
C VAL A 193 0.34 -46.66 20.55
N SER A 194 -0.57 -45.79 20.14
CA SER A 194 -0.96 -45.65 18.73
C SER A 194 -0.07 -44.62 18.03
N ALA A 195 0.68 -45.06 17.01
CA ALA A 195 1.58 -44.21 16.23
C ALA A 195 2.50 -43.30 17.07
N PRO A 196 3.31 -43.84 18.01
CA PRO A 196 4.22 -43.02 18.81
C PRO A 196 5.24 -42.29 17.94
N GLY A 197 5.53 -41.04 18.30
CA GLY A 197 6.67 -40.31 17.76
C GLY A 197 8.01 -40.83 18.31
N PRO A 198 9.11 -40.09 18.09
CA PRO A 198 9.22 -38.84 17.34
C PRO A 198 9.19 -39.06 15.81
N ASN A 199 9.25 -37.98 15.03
CA ASN A 199 9.37 -38.04 13.57
C ASN A 199 10.76 -38.55 13.14
N ARG A 200 10.88 -39.86 12.98
CA ARG A 200 12.13 -40.56 12.66
C ARG A 200 12.79 -40.15 11.34
N SER A 201 12.06 -39.46 10.46
CA SER A 201 12.55 -39.02 9.16
C SER A 201 13.33 -37.69 9.24
N LEU A 202 13.01 -36.82 10.20
CA LEU A 202 13.68 -35.53 10.41
C LEU A 202 14.67 -35.57 11.58
N ASP A 203 14.22 -36.07 12.74
CA ASP A 203 15.04 -36.25 13.93
C ASP A 203 14.42 -37.31 14.86
N ASN A 204 15.25 -38.21 15.41
CA ASN A 204 14.76 -39.34 16.18
C ASN A 204 14.61 -39.05 17.69
N GLN A 205 14.63 -37.78 18.13
CA GLN A 205 14.63 -37.47 19.56
C GLN A 205 13.56 -36.47 20.00
N TYR A 206 13.47 -35.24 19.49
CA TYR A 206 12.64 -34.22 20.18
C TYR A 206 11.30 -33.89 19.51
N SER A 207 11.03 -34.36 18.28
CA SER A 207 9.83 -34.04 17.48
C SER A 207 8.55 -34.78 17.93
N ALA A 208 8.28 -34.81 19.24
CA ALA A 208 7.15 -35.54 19.82
C ALA A 208 6.26 -34.65 20.70
N GLY A 209 4.96 -34.97 20.74
CA GLY A 209 4.04 -34.46 21.76
C GLY A 209 4.44 -34.85 23.19
N TRP A 210 3.79 -34.26 24.18
CA TRP A 210 4.15 -34.41 25.58
C TRP A 210 2.93 -34.59 26.49
N TYR A 211 3.08 -35.45 27.50
CA TYR A 211 2.16 -35.62 28.62
C TYR A 211 2.82 -35.09 29.88
N PHE A 212 2.09 -34.37 30.71
CA PHE A 212 2.63 -33.80 31.95
C PHE A 212 1.54 -33.68 33.01
N LYS A 213 1.95 -33.47 34.27
CA LYS A 213 1.06 -33.25 35.39
C LYS A 213 1.22 -31.82 35.90
N GLY A 214 0.14 -31.04 35.92
CA GLY A 214 0.14 -29.67 36.43
C GLY A 214 0.34 -29.63 37.95
N ASP A 215 0.67 -28.45 38.49
CA ASP A 215 0.75 -28.22 39.94
C ASP A 215 -0.61 -28.41 40.64
N ASP A 216 -1.71 -28.31 39.90
CA ASP A 216 -3.07 -28.65 40.33
C ASP A 216 -3.36 -30.16 40.38
N SER A 217 -2.34 -30.98 40.10
CA SER A 217 -2.41 -32.45 40.06
C SER A 217 -3.28 -33.02 38.93
N VAL A 218 -3.66 -32.22 37.94
CA VAL A 218 -4.36 -32.67 36.73
C VAL A 218 -3.34 -33.16 35.70
N ASP A 219 -3.64 -34.26 35.03
CA ASP A 219 -2.81 -34.81 33.96
C ASP A 219 -3.24 -34.19 32.62
N TYR A 220 -2.29 -33.57 31.91
CA TYR A 220 -2.47 -32.80 30.68
C TYR A 220 -1.69 -33.38 29.51
N HIS A 221 -2.09 -33.01 28.29
CA HIS A 221 -1.39 -33.35 27.06
C HIS A 221 -1.32 -32.16 26.08
N THR A 222 -0.18 -32.04 25.39
CA THR A 222 0.02 -31.06 24.31
C THR A 222 -0.71 -31.49 23.02
N ILE A 223 -0.86 -30.59 22.05
CA ILE A 223 -1.64 -30.82 20.81
C ILE A 223 -1.32 -32.12 20.09
N MET A 224 -0.03 -32.47 19.94
CA MET A 224 0.34 -33.69 19.20
C MET A 224 0.18 -34.98 20.01
N ALA A 225 -0.26 -34.93 21.26
CA ALA A 225 -0.48 -36.11 22.08
C ALA A 225 -1.98 -36.43 22.16
N TYR A 226 -2.35 -37.71 22.22
CA TYR A 226 -3.76 -38.08 22.35
C TYR A 226 -4.24 -38.00 23.80
N GLY A 227 -5.51 -37.65 24.03
CA GLY A 227 -6.12 -37.64 25.36
C GLY A 227 -6.09 -38.98 26.11
N ASN A 228 -5.81 -40.09 25.42
CA ASN A 228 -5.53 -41.39 26.01
C ASN A 228 -4.21 -41.96 25.46
N ASP A 229 -3.29 -42.34 26.35
CA ASP A 229 -1.97 -42.87 25.95
C ASP A 229 -2.00 -44.34 25.51
N GLY A 230 -3.14 -45.03 25.66
CA GLY A 230 -3.30 -46.46 25.39
C GLY A 230 -2.65 -47.38 26.43
N GLN A 231 -2.07 -46.81 27.50
CA GLN A 231 -1.47 -47.51 28.64
C GLN A 231 -2.28 -47.35 29.93
N GLY A 232 -3.43 -46.67 29.86
CA GLY A 232 -4.36 -46.45 30.97
C GLY A 232 -4.35 -45.02 31.54
N GLY A 233 -3.56 -44.11 30.95
CA GLY A 233 -3.59 -42.68 31.27
C GLY A 233 -4.67 -41.94 30.46
N SER A 234 -5.32 -40.98 31.10
CA SER A 234 -6.29 -40.06 30.49
C SER A 234 -5.87 -38.64 30.83
N TYR A 235 -5.84 -37.77 29.84
CA TYR A 235 -5.22 -36.45 29.94
C TYR A 235 -6.15 -35.38 29.36
N PHE A 236 -6.12 -34.18 29.94
CA PHE A 236 -6.83 -33.01 29.43
C PHE A 236 -6.01 -32.28 28.36
N PRO A 237 -6.62 -31.82 27.25
CA PRO A 237 -5.90 -31.12 26.19
C PRO A 237 -5.45 -29.73 26.64
N VAL A 238 -4.29 -29.30 26.15
CA VAL A 238 -3.88 -27.89 26.17
C VAL A 238 -3.49 -27.42 24.77
N PRO A 239 -3.90 -26.20 24.33
CA PRO A 239 -3.65 -25.66 23.00
C PRO A 239 -2.20 -25.14 22.87
N ILE A 240 -1.23 -26.04 23.10
CA ILE A 240 0.20 -25.77 23.14
C ILE A 240 0.93 -26.95 22.48
N PHE A 241 1.85 -26.67 21.56
CA PHE A 241 2.86 -27.62 21.10
C PHE A 241 3.90 -27.84 22.20
N SER A 242 4.42 -29.07 22.30
CA SER A 242 5.40 -29.39 23.33
C SER A 242 6.61 -28.47 23.30
N ASN A 243 6.89 -27.82 24.44
CA ASN A 243 7.95 -26.83 24.58
C ASN A 243 8.48 -26.84 26.02
N PRO A 244 9.77 -27.19 26.25
CA PRO A 244 10.35 -27.23 27.60
C PRO A 244 10.53 -25.86 28.26
N LEU A 245 10.31 -24.76 27.52
CA LEU A 245 10.45 -23.39 27.99
C LEU A 245 9.10 -22.74 28.33
N VAL A 246 7.99 -23.36 27.97
CA VAL A 246 6.63 -22.87 28.29
C VAL A 246 6.11 -23.64 29.51
N LEU A 247 5.48 -22.92 30.44
CA LEU A 247 4.88 -23.51 31.63
C LEU A 247 3.35 -23.47 31.50
N HIS A 248 2.69 -24.56 31.89
CA HIS A 248 1.24 -24.62 32.08
C HIS A 248 0.96 -25.16 33.47
N LYS A 249 0.19 -24.39 34.26
CA LYS A 249 -0.05 -24.66 35.69
C LYS A 249 1.26 -25.00 36.44
N GLY A 250 2.29 -24.18 36.21
CA GLY A 250 3.61 -24.29 36.86
C GLY A 250 4.54 -25.40 36.35
N THR A 251 4.03 -26.34 35.55
CA THR A 251 4.82 -27.45 34.99
C THR A 251 5.24 -27.17 33.54
N SER A 252 6.46 -27.57 33.18
CA SER A 252 6.96 -27.53 31.81
C SER A 252 6.11 -28.37 30.86
N VAL A 253 5.65 -27.78 29.75
CA VAL A 253 4.82 -28.45 28.73
C VAL A 253 5.63 -29.22 27.69
N GLY A 254 6.89 -29.51 27.98
CA GLY A 254 7.76 -30.28 27.10
C GLY A 254 9.04 -30.75 27.78
N HIS A 255 9.87 -31.45 27.01
CA HIS A 255 11.18 -31.94 27.41
C HIS A 255 12.19 -31.76 26.26
N ALA A 256 13.32 -31.13 26.55
CA ALA A 256 14.31 -30.74 25.54
C ALA A 256 14.89 -31.89 24.69
N GLN A 257 14.78 -33.14 25.15
CA GLN A 257 15.24 -34.33 24.41
C GLN A 257 14.12 -35.19 23.86
N ASP A 258 12.91 -35.07 24.39
CA ASP A 258 11.87 -36.09 24.20
C ASP A 258 10.51 -35.52 23.79
N GLY A 259 10.31 -34.21 23.84
CA GLY A 259 9.09 -33.55 23.39
C GLY A 259 9.26 -32.03 23.34
N ASP A 260 9.77 -31.55 22.22
CA ASP A 260 9.99 -30.14 21.88
C ASP A 260 9.59 -29.89 20.42
N ASN A 261 8.29 -30.02 20.14
CA ASN A 261 7.71 -29.71 18.84
C ASN A 261 7.90 -28.24 18.48
N SER A 262 7.91 -27.31 19.45
CA SER A 262 8.16 -25.90 19.17
C SER A 262 9.55 -25.64 18.59
N ARG A 263 10.58 -26.36 19.06
CA ARG A 263 11.89 -26.34 18.43
C ARG A 263 11.85 -26.86 17.00
N LEU A 264 11.23 -28.02 16.78
CA LEU A 264 11.11 -28.60 15.44
C LEU A 264 10.43 -27.64 14.46
N ILE A 265 9.28 -27.07 14.86
CA ILE A 265 8.52 -26.14 14.02
C ILE A 265 9.36 -24.92 13.66
N ARG A 266 10.13 -24.35 14.59
CA ARG A 266 11.06 -23.25 14.27
C ARG A 266 12.13 -23.64 13.25
N GLU A 267 12.54 -24.89 13.22
CA GLU A 267 13.53 -25.40 12.27
C GLU A 267 12.92 -25.72 10.89
N THR A 268 11.61 -25.94 10.80
CA THR A 268 10.91 -26.31 9.54
C THR A 268 10.01 -25.23 8.96
N MET A 269 9.56 -24.25 9.76
CA MET A 269 8.57 -23.25 9.33
C MET A 269 9.05 -22.40 8.16
N GLY A 270 10.32 -21.99 8.15
CA GLY A 270 10.89 -21.22 7.03
C GLY A 270 11.01 -22.02 5.73
N VAL A 271 11.01 -23.35 5.80
CA VAL A 271 10.99 -24.22 4.62
C VAL A 271 9.57 -24.36 4.10
N VAL A 272 8.60 -24.60 4.99
CA VAL A 272 7.18 -24.75 4.60
C VAL A 272 6.60 -23.44 4.08
N SER A 273 6.92 -22.30 4.68
CA SER A 273 6.52 -20.95 4.22
C SER A 273 7.17 -20.52 2.89
N SER A 274 7.98 -21.39 2.28
CA SER A 274 8.65 -21.13 1.01
C SER A 274 8.16 -22.06 -0.10
N TYR A 275 7.11 -22.84 0.16
CA TYR A 275 6.55 -23.75 -0.84
C TYR A 275 5.93 -22.99 -2.00
N ARG A 276 5.34 -21.83 -1.74
CA ARG A 276 4.86 -20.88 -2.76
C ARG A 276 5.19 -19.45 -2.38
N GLU A 277 5.19 -18.59 -3.40
CA GLU A 277 5.28 -17.15 -3.19
C GLU A 277 3.92 -16.64 -2.73
N SER A 278 3.89 -15.91 -1.61
CA SER A 278 2.65 -15.34 -1.07
C SER A 278 2.05 -14.34 -2.05
N THR A 279 0.75 -14.49 -2.34
CA THR A 279 0.02 -13.60 -3.27
C THR A 279 -1.05 -12.74 -2.59
N VAL A 280 -1.25 -12.93 -1.28
CA VAL A 280 -2.25 -12.23 -0.47
C VAL A 280 -1.57 -11.65 0.77
N THR A 281 -1.83 -10.38 1.08
CA THR A 281 -1.31 -9.77 2.31
C THR A 281 -2.14 -10.26 3.50
N PRO A 282 -1.55 -10.77 4.60
CA PRO A 282 -2.32 -11.23 5.75
C PRO A 282 -3.14 -10.10 6.36
N VAL A 283 -4.44 -10.33 6.55
CA VAL A 283 -5.32 -9.40 7.30
C VAL A 283 -5.16 -9.72 8.79
N PRO A 284 -4.64 -8.79 9.62
CA PRO A 284 -4.55 -9.02 11.06
C PRO A 284 -5.97 -9.09 11.67
N PRO A 285 -6.19 -9.90 12.72
CA PRO A 285 -7.47 -9.89 13.44
C PRO A 285 -7.73 -8.49 14.05
N PRO A 286 -9.00 -8.07 14.15
CA PRO A 286 -9.33 -6.77 14.69
C PRO A 286 -8.86 -6.65 16.14
N THR A 287 -8.50 -5.43 16.53
CA THR A 287 -8.11 -5.18 17.93
C THR A 287 -9.32 -5.33 18.85
N VAL A 288 -9.11 -5.62 20.13
CA VAL A 288 -10.25 -5.75 21.07
C VAL A 288 -11.07 -4.46 21.17
N THR A 289 -10.43 -3.29 21.08
CA THR A 289 -11.12 -1.99 21.14
C THR A 289 -11.91 -1.67 19.88
N GLU A 290 -11.42 -2.09 18.71
CA GLU A 290 -12.14 -2.04 17.44
C GLU A 290 -13.36 -2.95 17.52
N ALA A 291 -13.15 -4.22 17.90
CA ALA A 291 -14.20 -5.23 18.06
C ALA A 291 -15.18 -5.01 19.23
N LEU A 292 -15.17 -3.85 19.85
CA LEU A 292 -16.15 -3.44 20.87
C LEU A 292 -16.92 -2.19 20.44
N ASP A 293 -16.64 -1.68 19.24
CA ASP A 293 -17.03 -0.36 18.75
C ASP A 293 -16.64 0.78 19.70
N ASN A 294 -15.51 0.60 20.42
CA ASN A 294 -15.11 1.57 21.44
C ASN A 294 -13.59 1.67 21.60
N THR A 295 -13.03 2.61 20.84
CA THR A 295 -11.64 3.05 20.95
C THR A 295 -11.43 4.15 21.99
N SER A 296 -12.52 4.74 22.50
CA SER A 296 -12.49 5.88 23.44
C SER A 296 -12.23 5.47 24.89
N LEU A 297 -12.67 4.27 25.29
CA LEU A 297 -12.47 3.72 26.62
C LEU A 297 -11.21 2.87 26.69
N ASN A 298 -10.47 3.00 27.79
CA ASN A 298 -9.30 2.18 28.03
C ASN A 298 -9.71 0.84 28.64
N PHE A 299 -9.59 -0.24 27.88
CA PHE A 299 -9.88 -1.60 28.36
C PHE A 299 -8.62 -2.31 28.87
N VAL A 300 -8.75 -2.92 30.04
CA VAL A 300 -7.75 -3.78 30.65
C VAL A 300 -8.24 -5.22 30.54
N LEU A 301 -7.39 -6.09 30.00
CA LEU A 301 -7.68 -7.51 29.81
C LEU A 301 -6.95 -8.35 30.87
N GLY A 302 -7.55 -9.48 31.27
CA GLY A 302 -6.88 -10.42 32.15
C GLY A 302 -7.61 -11.75 32.32
N GLY A 303 -7.05 -12.62 33.16
CA GLY A 303 -7.50 -14.00 33.31
C GLY A 303 -6.46 -14.99 32.79
N ASP A 304 -6.87 -16.25 32.61
CA ASP A 304 -6.06 -17.34 32.07
C ASP A 304 -5.82 -17.18 30.56
N VAL A 305 -6.78 -16.61 29.83
CA VAL A 305 -6.71 -16.28 28.40
C VAL A 305 -7.23 -14.87 28.21
N GLN A 306 -6.62 -14.11 27.30
CA GLN A 306 -7.00 -12.72 27.00
C GLN A 306 -8.17 -12.69 26.00
N TRP A 307 -9.02 -11.67 26.10
CA TRP A 307 -10.02 -11.39 25.08
C TRP A 307 -9.37 -10.98 23.75
N GLN A 308 -10.04 -11.26 22.64
CA GLN A 308 -9.54 -11.01 21.26
C GLN A 308 -10.68 -10.53 20.38
N GLY A 309 -10.38 -9.76 19.33
CA GLY A 309 -11.34 -9.38 18.30
C GLY A 309 -11.54 -10.50 17.26
N GLN A 310 -12.74 -10.61 16.71
CA GLN A 310 -13.08 -11.53 15.63
C GLN A 310 -14.27 -11.00 14.82
N THR A 311 -14.42 -11.47 13.58
CA THR A 311 -15.47 -11.03 12.64
C THR A 311 -16.60 -12.05 12.44
N SER A 312 -16.58 -13.17 13.17
CA SER A 312 -17.41 -14.35 12.87
C SER A 312 -18.76 -14.42 13.59
N ILE A 313 -18.80 -13.99 14.85
CA ILE A 313 -19.99 -14.00 15.72
C ILE A 313 -20.08 -12.60 16.29
N THR A 314 -20.86 -11.76 15.64
CA THR A 314 -20.90 -10.32 15.88
C THR A 314 -22.35 -9.87 16.02
N SER A 315 -22.59 -8.73 16.66
CA SER A 315 -23.93 -8.19 16.86
C SER A 315 -24.42 -7.39 15.64
N ASP A 316 -23.52 -6.77 14.88
CA ASP A 316 -23.78 -5.92 13.70
C ASP A 316 -23.44 -6.56 12.35
N GLY A 317 -22.64 -7.63 12.34
CA GLY A 317 -22.12 -8.23 11.11
C GLY A 317 -20.70 -7.79 10.73
N GLU A 318 -20.01 -7.03 11.58
CA GLU A 318 -18.64 -6.55 11.34
C GLU A 318 -17.62 -7.30 12.21
N ASP A 319 -17.50 -6.96 13.50
CA ASP A 319 -16.64 -7.64 14.47
C ASP A 319 -17.23 -7.66 15.89
N ALA A 320 -16.64 -8.45 16.78
CA ALA A 320 -16.97 -8.50 18.21
C ALA A 320 -15.81 -9.10 19.00
N ALA A 321 -15.63 -8.69 20.25
CA ALA A 321 -14.64 -9.25 21.14
C ALA A 321 -15.14 -10.56 21.76
N PHE A 322 -14.25 -11.53 21.97
CA PHE A 322 -14.59 -12.81 22.62
C PHE A 322 -13.52 -13.27 23.61
N SER A 323 -13.93 -14.11 24.57
CA SER A 323 -13.12 -14.50 25.74
C SER A 323 -11.92 -15.42 25.47
N GLY A 324 -11.75 -15.92 24.24
CA GLY A 324 -10.81 -17.00 23.93
C GLY A 324 -11.26 -18.38 24.47
N TYR A 325 -10.53 -19.44 24.12
CA TYR A 325 -10.81 -20.80 24.61
C TYR A 325 -10.32 -20.99 26.05
N LEU A 326 -11.20 -21.42 26.95
CA LEU A 326 -10.85 -21.72 28.34
C LEU A 326 -10.98 -23.23 28.60
N GLY A 327 -10.02 -23.79 29.35
CA GLY A 327 -10.16 -25.11 29.98
C GLY A 327 -10.91 -25.04 31.31
N HIS A 328 -11.20 -26.19 31.91
CA HIS A 328 -11.91 -26.27 33.20
C HIS A 328 -11.23 -25.45 34.31
N ASN A 329 -12.03 -24.82 35.17
CA ASN A 329 -11.63 -23.94 36.28
C ASN A 329 -10.82 -22.70 35.83
N GLN A 330 -11.01 -22.22 34.61
CA GLN A 330 -10.34 -21.02 34.10
C GLN A 330 -11.33 -19.87 33.90
N SER A 331 -10.81 -18.66 33.84
CA SER A 331 -11.60 -17.45 33.58
C SER A 331 -10.88 -16.48 32.66
N SER A 332 -11.64 -15.66 31.96
CA SER A 332 -11.15 -14.58 31.09
C SER A 332 -12.02 -13.35 31.30
N TRP A 333 -11.41 -12.17 31.44
CA TRP A 333 -12.12 -10.93 31.74
C TRP A 333 -11.58 -9.72 30.98
N ILE A 334 -12.49 -8.76 30.79
CA ILE A 334 -12.24 -7.45 30.22
C ILE A 334 -12.87 -6.39 31.13
N GLU A 335 -12.14 -5.31 31.43
CA GLU A 335 -12.51 -4.29 32.40
C GLU A 335 -12.24 -2.87 31.87
N THR A 336 -13.05 -1.90 32.26
CA THR A 336 -12.80 -0.47 32.02
C THR A 336 -13.24 0.38 33.21
N THR A 337 -12.87 1.67 33.21
CA THR A 337 -13.29 2.66 34.21
C THR A 337 -13.96 3.83 33.50
N ILE A 338 -15.15 4.21 33.95
CA ILE A 338 -15.94 5.33 33.41
C ILE A 338 -16.33 6.32 34.51
N THR A 339 -16.63 7.56 34.14
CA THR A 339 -17.12 8.59 35.08
C THR A 339 -18.54 9.00 34.73
N GLY A 340 -19.49 8.76 35.64
CA GLY A 340 -20.89 9.17 35.49
C GLY A 340 -21.22 10.55 36.07
N PRO A 341 -22.47 11.02 35.87
CA PRO A 341 -23.64 10.22 35.47
C PRO A 341 -23.70 9.92 33.96
N GLY A 342 -24.29 8.80 33.57
CA GLY A 342 -24.43 8.40 32.17
C GLY A 342 -25.18 7.09 32.00
N VAL A 343 -25.25 6.61 30.77
CA VAL A 343 -25.84 5.33 30.39
C VAL A 343 -24.78 4.52 29.64
N LEU A 344 -24.52 3.30 30.10
CA LEU A 344 -23.71 2.32 29.37
C LEU A 344 -24.64 1.35 28.64
N THR A 345 -24.45 1.15 27.34
CA THR A 345 -25.08 0.09 26.58
C THR A 345 -24.03 -0.88 26.06
N PHE A 346 -24.35 -2.16 25.96
CA PHE A 346 -23.49 -3.17 25.34
C PHE A 346 -24.29 -4.38 24.89
N ASP A 347 -23.81 -5.04 23.85
CA ASP A 347 -24.34 -6.30 23.35
C ASP A 347 -23.44 -7.45 23.84
N TRP A 348 -24.04 -8.55 24.27
CA TRP A 348 -23.26 -9.72 24.69
C TRP A 348 -23.92 -11.02 24.27
N SER A 349 -23.12 -12.09 24.18
CA SER A 349 -23.56 -13.44 23.82
C SER A 349 -22.71 -14.49 24.56
N VAL A 350 -23.23 -15.71 24.79
CA VAL A 350 -22.49 -16.74 25.55
C VAL A 350 -22.89 -18.16 25.20
N SER A 351 -22.00 -18.92 24.58
CA SER A 351 -22.26 -20.31 24.20
C SER A 351 -21.60 -21.20 25.23
N SER A 352 -22.40 -21.78 26.13
CA SER A 352 -21.87 -22.48 27.31
C SER A 352 -22.86 -23.45 27.95
N GLU A 353 -22.40 -24.28 28.89
CA GLU A 353 -23.27 -25.21 29.61
C GLU A 353 -24.31 -24.52 30.52
N ASP A 354 -25.58 -24.84 30.30
CA ASP A 354 -26.72 -24.44 31.13
C ASP A 354 -27.22 -25.58 32.06
N TYR A 355 -27.61 -25.25 33.30
CA TYR A 355 -28.31 -26.21 34.17
C TYR A 355 -29.77 -26.35 33.74
N ASN A 356 -30.27 -27.59 33.69
CA ASN A 356 -31.59 -28.06 33.21
C ASN A 356 -32.87 -27.43 33.86
N SER A 357 -32.84 -26.18 34.33
CA SER A 357 -34.01 -25.46 34.87
C SER A 357 -33.95 -23.92 34.78
N GLY A 358 -32.99 -23.33 34.06
CA GLY A 358 -33.02 -21.89 33.70
C GLY A 358 -32.78 -20.90 34.84
N ALA A 359 -32.07 -21.31 35.91
CA ALA A 359 -31.78 -20.43 37.06
C ALA A 359 -30.34 -20.54 37.61
N SER A 360 -29.47 -21.37 37.04
CA SER A 360 -28.07 -21.51 37.52
C SER A 360 -27.18 -21.92 36.35
N CYS A 361 -26.02 -21.29 36.22
CA CYS A 361 -25.07 -21.53 35.14
C CYS A 361 -23.84 -22.25 35.68
N TRP A 362 -23.36 -23.26 34.96
CA TRP A 362 -22.06 -23.88 35.25
C TRP A 362 -20.96 -23.03 34.62
N ASP A 363 -21.09 -22.77 33.32
CA ASP A 363 -20.23 -21.89 32.56
C ASP A 363 -20.95 -20.58 32.27
N SER A 364 -20.40 -19.41 32.67
CA SER A 364 -21.16 -18.15 32.62
C SER A 364 -20.35 -16.94 32.17
N LEU A 365 -21.02 -16.04 31.44
CA LEU A 365 -20.58 -14.66 31.28
C LEU A 365 -21.25 -13.79 32.35
N ASN A 366 -20.43 -13.04 33.10
CA ASN A 366 -20.84 -12.23 34.23
C ASN A 366 -20.46 -10.77 34.02
N PHE A 367 -21.33 -9.85 34.45
CA PHE A 367 -21.08 -8.41 34.46
C PHE A 367 -21.03 -7.89 35.90
N THR A 368 -20.12 -6.96 36.20
CA THR A 368 -20.04 -6.29 37.49
C THR A 368 -19.82 -4.78 37.36
N LEU A 369 -20.43 -4.01 38.28
CA LEU A 369 -20.24 -2.56 38.45
C LEU A 369 -19.68 -2.31 39.86
N ASP A 370 -18.49 -1.72 39.96
CA ASP A 370 -17.74 -1.54 41.22
C ASP A 370 -17.55 -2.84 42.01
N GLY A 371 -17.41 -3.96 41.31
CA GLY A 371 -17.33 -5.30 41.89
C GLY A 371 -18.64 -5.85 42.43
N LEU A 372 -19.75 -5.12 42.31
CA LEU A 372 -21.10 -5.62 42.62
C LEU A 372 -21.61 -6.46 41.44
N PRO A 373 -22.11 -7.69 41.69
CA PRO A 373 -22.61 -8.57 40.64
C PRO A 373 -23.89 -8.03 39.99
N SER A 374 -24.10 -8.35 38.72
CA SER A 374 -25.26 -7.95 37.92
C SER A 374 -26.62 -8.18 38.60
N SER A 375 -26.79 -9.19 39.45
CA SER A 375 -28.04 -9.37 40.22
C SER A 375 -28.44 -8.20 41.10
N GLU A 376 -27.45 -7.48 41.63
CA GLU A 376 -27.63 -6.31 42.50
C GLU A 376 -27.78 -5.02 41.69
N VAL A 377 -27.43 -5.07 40.40
CA VAL A 377 -27.47 -3.95 39.45
C VAL A 377 -28.72 -4.02 38.53
N TYR A 378 -29.20 -5.22 38.17
CA TYR A 378 -30.30 -5.47 37.20
C TYR A 378 -31.35 -6.48 37.70
N ASN A 379 -32.24 -6.05 38.59
CA ASN A 379 -33.54 -6.70 38.87
C ASN A 379 -33.51 -8.25 38.98
N GLY A 380 -32.44 -8.84 39.53
CA GLY A 380 -32.30 -10.26 39.82
C GLY A 380 -31.66 -11.18 38.74
N LYS A 381 -31.12 -10.69 37.61
CA LYS A 381 -30.36 -11.54 36.67
C LYS A 381 -28.86 -11.53 37.01
N SER A 382 -28.27 -12.68 37.37
CA SER A 382 -26.92 -12.72 37.97
C SER A 382 -25.85 -13.47 37.14
N GLN A 383 -26.22 -14.26 36.14
CA GLN A 383 -25.32 -15.09 35.32
C GLN A 383 -26.05 -15.42 34.01
N ILE A 384 -25.33 -15.49 32.88
CA ILE A 384 -25.92 -16.03 31.65
C ILE A 384 -25.07 -17.16 31.06
N CYS A 385 -25.78 -18.20 30.60
CA CYS A 385 -25.28 -19.43 29.99
C CYS A 385 -26.24 -19.89 28.88
N GLY A 386 -25.77 -20.75 27.97
CA GLY A 386 -26.65 -21.52 27.09
C GLY A 386 -27.07 -20.92 25.76
N VAL A 387 -26.33 -19.97 25.14
CA VAL A 387 -26.72 -19.37 23.85
C VAL A 387 -25.56 -19.28 22.85
N VAL A 388 -25.55 -19.99 21.73
CA VAL A 388 -26.19 -19.53 20.48
C VAL A 388 -26.41 -20.73 19.56
N PRO A 389 -27.62 -20.88 18.98
CA PRO A 389 -27.67 -21.07 17.51
C PRO A 389 -28.64 -20.09 16.82
N GLY A 390 -28.13 -19.32 15.85
CA GLY A 390 -28.87 -18.33 15.04
C GLY A 390 -28.51 -16.85 15.30
N ASN A 391 -27.54 -16.61 16.17
CA ASN A 391 -26.95 -15.32 16.56
C ASN A 391 -27.81 -14.34 17.41
N PRO A 392 -28.37 -14.72 18.57
CA PRO A 392 -29.03 -13.73 19.42
C PRO A 392 -28.04 -13.12 20.42
N PHE A 393 -27.28 -12.11 19.99
CA PHE A 393 -26.73 -11.13 20.92
C PHE A 393 -27.87 -10.47 21.71
N ILE A 394 -27.61 -10.13 22.96
CA ILE A 394 -28.57 -9.45 23.83
C ILE A 394 -27.98 -8.09 24.20
N SER A 395 -28.72 -7.04 23.87
CA SER A 395 -28.42 -5.67 24.27
C SER A 395 -28.82 -5.42 25.72
N GLU A 396 -27.91 -4.82 26.49
CA GLU A 396 -28.12 -4.39 27.86
C GLU A 396 -27.90 -2.88 28.00
N GLU A 397 -28.62 -2.27 28.94
CA GLU A 397 -28.52 -0.85 29.28
C GLU A 397 -28.34 -0.68 30.79
N VAL A 398 -27.39 0.14 31.19
CA VAL A 398 -26.97 0.36 32.58
C VAL A 398 -26.92 1.84 32.90
N ASN A 399 -27.68 2.27 33.89
CA ASN A 399 -27.54 3.63 34.40
C ASN A 399 -26.31 3.71 35.31
N ILE A 400 -25.37 4.58 34.94
CA ILE A 400 -24.14 4.84 35.67
C ILE A 400 -24.36 6.09 36.54
N PRO A 401 -24.33 5.97 37.87
CA PRO A 401 -24.49 7.11 38.77
C PRO A 401 -23.36 8.14 38.66
N ALA A 402 -23.52 9.29 39.31
CA ALA A 402 -22.45 10.27 39.41
C ALA A 402 -21.27 9.71 40.21
N GLY A 403 -20.06 9.74 39.64
CA GLY A 403 -18.86 9.18 40.27
C GLY A 403 -17.99 8.39 39.28
N VAL A 404 -16.81 7.96 39.74
CA VAL A 404 -15.92 7.07 38.97
C VAL A 404 -16.31 5.63 39.29
N HIS A 405 -16.53 4.83 38.25
CA HIS A 405 -17.03 3.46 38.34
C HIS A 405 -16.17 2.48 37.54
N THR A 406 -15.95 1.28 38.09
CA THR A 406 -15.23 0.19 37.41
C THR A 406 -16.24 -0.82 36.86
N ILE A 407 -16.12 -1.15 35.58
CA ILE A 407 -17.00 -2.09 34.88
C ILE A 407 -16.19 -3.28 34.41
N ARG A 408 -16.68 -4.50 34.64
CA ARG A 408 -16.00 -5.72 34.22
C ARG A 408 -16.97 -6.78 33.70
N TRP A 409 -16.60 -7.38 32.56
CA TRP A 409 -17.18 -8.60 32.03
C TRP A 409 -16.22 -9.77 32.27
N THR A 410 -16.73 -10.91 32.71
CA THR A 410 -15.91 -12.08 33.06
C THR A 410 -16.61 -13.36 32.60
N TYR A 411 -15.97 -14.09 31.70
CA TYR A 411 -16.36 -15.45 31.34
C TYR A 411 -15.66 -16.45 32.26
N ILE A 412 -16.41 -17.40 32.82
CA ILE A 412 -15.93 -18.39 33.79
C ILE A 412 -16.35 -19.78 33.31
N LYS A 413 -15.37 -20.69 33.24
CA LYS A 413 -15.59 -22.12 33.00
C LYS A 413 -15.49 -22.92 34.29
N ASP A 414 -16.43 -23.82 34.49
CA ASP A 414 -16.58 -24.66 35.66
C ASP A 414 -15.53 -25.80 35.69
N SER A 415 -15.68 -26.70 36.66
CA SER A 415 -14.70 -27.76 36.91
C SER A 415 -14.75 -28.96 35.96
N SER A 416 -15.77 -29.09 35.09
CA SER A 416 -15.92 -30.27 34.20
C SER A 416 -17.02 -30.09 33.15
N VAL A 417 -16.90 -30.80 32.01
CA VAL A 417 -17.86 -30.84 30.88
C VAL A 417 -17.69 -29.67 29.91
N ASP A 418 -17.67 -30.00 28.62
CA ASP A 418 -17.64 -29.02 27.53
C ASP A 418 -18.96 -29.10 26.76
N LYS A 419 -19.70 -27.99 26.65
CA LYS A 419 -21.02 -27.95 26.00
C LYS A 419 -21.30 -26.59 25.35
N GLY A 420 -21.38 -26.59 24.03
CA GLY A 420 -21.44 -25.34 23.25
C GLY A 420 -20.06 -24.99 22.74
N LEU A 421 -19.73 -23.70 22.65
CA LEU A 421 -18.40 -23.22 22.29
C LEU A 421 -17.54 -22.85 23.50
N ASP A 422 -18.13 -22.87 24.70
CA ASP A 422 -17.58 -22.45 25.99
C ASP A 422 -16.85 -21.11 25.95
N ARG A 423 -17.57 -20.09 25.48
CA ARG A 423 -17.07 -18.73 25.26
C ARG A 423 -18.15 -17.67 25.48
N GLY A 424 -17.70 -16.47 25.83
CA GLY A 424 -18.50 -15.26 25.82
C GLY A 424 -18.05 -14.28 24.73
N TRP A 425 -19.00 -13.52 24.19
CA TRP A 425 -18.78 -12.40 23.27
C TRP A 425 -19.32 -11.11 23.88
N LEU A 426 -18.68 -10.00 23.55
CA LEU A 426 -19.02 -8.63 23.92
C LEU A 426 -18.86 -7.75 22.70
N ASP A 427 -19.80 -6.85 22.48
CA ASP A 427 -19.88 -6.03 21.29
C ASP A 427 -20.64 -4.73 21.57
N LYS A 428 -20.56 -3.71 20.70
CA LYS A 428 -21.27 -2.42 20.83
C LYS A 428 -21.23 -1.77 22.20
N VAL A 429 -20.05 -1.73 22.82
CA VAL A 429 -19.90 -1.12 24.16
C VAL A 429 -19.92 0.39 24.02
N VAL A 430 -21.06 1.02 24.27
CA VAL A 430 -21.22 2.47 24.16
C VAL A 430 -21.49 3.06 25.54
N TYR A 431 -20.71 4.07 25.93
CA TYR A 431 -20.99 4.87 27.12
C TYR A 431 -21.42 6.28 26.71
N THR A 432 -22.68 6.60 26.97
CA THR A 432 -23.25 7.93 26.75
C THR A 432 -23.28 8.68 28.09
N PRO A 433 -22.34 9.59 28.37
CA PRO A 433 -22.43 10.43 29.56
C PRO A 433 -23.72 11.24 29.51
N ARG A 434 -24.35 11.46 30.67
CA ARG A 434 -25.52 12.30 30.79
C ARG A 434 -25.02 13.72 31.00
N LEU A 435 -25.00 14.48 29.93
CA LEU A 435 -24.40 15.80 29.90
C LEU A 435 -25.46 16.87 30.15
N PHE A 436 -25.04 17.96 30.78
CA PHE A 436 -25.88 19.14 30.98
C PHE A 436 -25.70 20.04 29.76
N ASP A 437 -26.81 20.42 29.13
CA ASP A 437 -26.89 21.33 28.00
C ASP A 437 -27.76 22.52 28.46
N SER A 438 -27.10 23.63 28.80
CA SER A 438 -27.70 24.77 29.48
C SER A 438 -28.57 25.63 28.57
N ASP A 439 -28.35 25.64 27.26
CA ASP A 439 -29.13 26.40 26.28
C ASP A 439 -29.98 25.56 25.30
N ASN A 440 -29.89 24.24 25.40
CA ASN A 440 -30.65 23.22 24.68
C ASN A 440 -30.41 23.23 23.16
N ASP A 441 -29.18 23.48 22.72
CA ASP A 441 -28.82 23.44 21.31
C ASP A 441 -28.28 22.08 20.83
N GLY A 442 -28.09 21.14 21.75
CA GLY A 442 -27.64 19.77 21.48
C GLY A 442 -26.14 19.56 21.69
N LEU A 443 -25.38 20.62 22.02
CA LEU A 443 -24.03 20.53 22.57
C LEU A 443 -24.10 20.56 24.10
N ASP A 444 -23.18 19.90 24.78
CA ASP A 444 -23.14 19.98 26.24
C ASP A 444 -22.17 21.03 26.77
N ASP A 445 -22.47 21.59 27.95
CA ASP A 445 -21.72 22.66 28.58
C ASP A 445 -20.21 22.34 28.70
N ALA A 446 -19.86 21.06 28.93
CA ALA A 446 -18.48 20.65 29.10
C ALA A 446 -17.75 20.59 27.75
N PHE A 447 -18.39 20.06 26.71
CA PHE A 447 -17.88 20.09 25.34
C PHE A 447 -17.73 21.52 24.83
N GLU A 448 -18.74 22.36 25.03
CA GLU A 448 -18.72 23.76 24.60
C GLU A 448 -17.59 24.53 25.28
N THR A 449 -17.43 24.36 26.60
CA THR A 449 -16.34 24.98 27.35
C THR A 449 -14.97 24.49 26.90
N ALA A 450 -14.81 23.19 26.62
CA ALA A 450 -13.55 22.59 26.20
C ALA A 450 -13.12 23.06 24.80
N ASN A 451 -14.08 23.34 23.92
CA ASN A 451 -13.83 23.72 22.53
C ASN A 451 -13.95 25.24 22.28
N GLY A 452 -14.16 26.03 23.34
CA GLY A 452 -14.23 27.49 23.25
C GLY A 452 -15.49 28.00 22.53
N LEU A 453 -16.58 27.25 22.68
CA LEU A 453 -17.97 27.66 22.46
C LEU A 453 -18.56 28.21 23.76
N ASN A 454 -19.79 28.70 23.73
CA ASN A 454 -20.45 29.33 24.86
C ASN A 454 -21.68 28.52 25.31
N PRO A 455 -21.63 27.88 26.50
CA PRO A 455 -22.73 27.11 27.11
C PRO A 455 -24.07 27.81 27.35
N ASN A 456 -24.25 29.03 26.83
CA ASN A 456 -25.46 29.82 26.97
C ASN A 456 -25.83 30.53 25.64
N ASP A 457 -25.19 30.19 24.53
CA ASP A 457 -25.47 30.72 23.19
C ASP A 457 -25.81 29.59 22.19
N PRO A 458 -27.12 29.27 22.00
CA PRO A 458 -27.55 28.13 21.20
C PRO A 458 -27.31 28.30 19.69
N SER A 459 -26.73 29.42 19.27
CA SER A 459 -26.44 29.70 17.86
C SER A 459 -25.09 29.16 17.43
N ASP A 460 -24.17 28.91 18.36
CA ASP A 460 -22.84 28.44 18.03
C ASP A 460 -22.80 26.94 17.66
N ALA A 461 -23.77 26.12 18.10
CA ALA A 461 -24.01 24.78 17.55
C ALA A 461 -24.21 24.74 16.02
N ASN A 462 -24.76 25.81 15.44
CA ASN A 462 -24.97 25.94 14.00
C ASN A 462 -23.80 26.60 13.26
N GLY A 463 -22.75 27.00 13.98
CA GLY A 463 -21.50 27.45 13.38
C GLY A 463 -20.73 26.30 12.75
N ASP A 464 -19.86 26.61 11.81
CA ASP A 464 -18.88 25.69 11.22
C ASP A 464 -17.50 26.29 11.51
N ARG A 465 -16.85 25.77 12.55
CA ARG A 465 -15.73 26.47 13.19
C ARG A 465 -14.42 26.32 12.42
N ASP A 466 -14.19 25.18 11.79
CA ASP A 466 -13.02 24.89 10.97
C ASP A 466 -13.28 24.95 9.45
N ASN A 467 -14.52 25.23 9.03
CA ASN A 467 -14.97 25.48 7.66
C ASN A 467 -14.85 24.23 6.76
N ASP A 468 -15.13 23.08 7.34
CA ASP A 468 -15.04 21.78 6.70
C ASP A 468 -16.38 21.32 6.08
N GLY A 469 -17.48 22.01 6.41
CA GLY A 469 -18.82 21.73 5.92
C GLY A 469 -19.76 21.08 6.95
N LEU A 470 -19.26 20.68 8.12
CA LEU A 470 -20.08 20.28 9.27
C LEU A 470 -20.36 21.46 10.19
N THR A 471 -21.54 21.46 10.78
CA THR A 471 -21.81 22.33 11.93
C THR A 471 -21.14 21.75 13.17
N ASN A 472 -20.76 22.59 14.13
CA ASN A 472 -20.23 22.22 15.44
C ASN A 472 -21.05 21.08 16.12
N LEU A 473 -22.38 21.12 16.00
CA LEU A 473 -23.27 20.06 16.47
C LEU A 473 -23.13 18.74 15.70
N ALA A 474 -22.97 18.82 14.39
CA ALA A 474 -22.79 17.64 13.53
C ALA A 474 -21.43 16.99 13.79
N GLU A 475 -20.39 17.79 14.03
CA GLU A 475 -19.07 17.28 14.41
C GLU A 475 -19.11 16.58 15.77
N TYR A 476 -19.74 17.23 16.75
CA TYR A 476 -20.00 16.64 18.06
C TYR A 476 -20.75 15.30 18.00
N GLN A 477 -21.72 15.19 17.09
CA GLN A 477 -22.48 13.95 16.87
C GLN A 477 -21.70 12.86 16.13
N GLN A 478 -20.75 13.24 15.27
CA GLN A 478 -19.94 12.31 14.46
C GLN A 478 -18.61 11.94 15.12
N GLY A 479 -18.25 12.60 16.22
CA GLY A 479 -16.97 12.37 16.91
C GLY A 479 -15.77 12.99 16.19
N THR A 480 -16.03 13.91 15.27
CA THR A 480 -15.02 14.62 14.48
C THR A 480 -14.58 15.88 15.23
N GLY A 481 -13.44 16.44 14.86
CA GLY A 481 -12.81 17.51 15.61
C GLY A 481 -13.28 18.88 15.19
N ILE A 482 -14.07 19.57 16.03
CA ILE A 482 -14.57 20.96 15.85
C ILE A 482 -13.54 22.08 15.58
N ASN A 483 -12.24 21.75 15.58
CA ASN A 483 -11.16 22.67 15.22
C ASN A 483 -10.18 22.00 14.24
N ASN A 484 -10.56 20.88 13.65
CA ASN A 484 -9.74 20.01 12.83
C ASN A 484 -10.57 19.51 11.63
N PRO A 485 -10.41 20.13 10.46
CA PRO A 485 -11.30 19.92 9.31
C PRO A 485 -11.05 18.59 8.58
N ASP A 486 -10.37 17.62 9.20
CA ASP A 486 -9.96 16.31 8.66
C ASP A 486 -9.47 15.44 9.85
N SER A 487 -10.39 14.70 10.47
CA SER A 487 -10.21 14.04 11.76
C SER A 487 -9.33 12.79 11.71
N ASP A 488 -9.29 12.10 10.58
CA ASP A 488 -8.43 10.94 10.37
C ASP A 488 -7.16 11.24 9.56
N ASN A 489 -7.03 12.45 9.03
CA ASN A 489 -5.91 12.92 8.23
C ASN A 489 -5.74 12.15 6.92
N ASP A 490 -6.84 11.64 6.36
CA ASP A 490 -6.83 10.90 5.10
C ASP A 490 -6.87 11.83 3.87
N GLY A 491 -7.17 13.11 4.09
CA GLY A 491 -7.28 14.12 3.04
C GLY A 491 -8.68 14.28 2.46
N ALA A 492 -9.73 13.82 3.15
CA ALA A 492 -11.10 14.23 2.95
C ALA A 492 -11.60 14.95 4.23
N PRO A 493 -12.20 16.15 4.13
CA PRO A 493 -12.78 16.80 5.30
C PRO A 493 -13.95 16.05 5.83
N ASP A 494 -14.14 16.14 7.14
CA ASP A 494 -15.15 15.37 7.83
C ASP A 494 -16.56 15.63 7.24
N GLY A 495 -16.86 16.87 6.85
CA GLY A 495 -18.12 17.24 6.20
C GLY A 495 -18.36 16.71 4.79
N TYR A 496 -17.35 16.19 4.13
CA TYR A 496 -17.44 15.62 2.79
C TYR A 496 -16.94 14.17 2.71
N ASP A 497 -16.48 13.63 3.83
CA ASP A 497 -16.05 12.25 3.97
C ASP A 497 -17.22 11.36 4.41
N SER A 498 -17.32 10.20 3.76
CA SER A 498 -18.24 9.14 4.15
C SER A 498 -17.77 8.31 5.34
N GLN A 499 -16.48 8.41 5.69
CA GLN A 499 -15.81 7.67 6.76
C GLN A 499 -14.79 8.56 7.52
N PRO A 500 -15.22 9.70 8.11
CA PRO A 500 -14.36 10.79 8.62
C PRO A 500 -13.41 10.44 9.79
N LEU A 501 -13.36 9.17 10.19
CA LEU A 501 -12.51 8.64 11.25
C LEU A 501 -11.65 7.45 10.76
N ASN A 502 -11.67 7.14 9.47
CA ASN A 502 -10.96 6.03 8.86
C ASN A 502 -9.87 6.51 7.87
N PRO A 503 -8.59 6.50 8.28
CA PRO A 503 -7.48 7.08 7.53
C PRO A 503 -7.09 6.35 6.22
N GLN A 504 -7.90 5.39 5.76
CA GLN A 504 -7.58 4.49 4.65
C GLN A 504 -8.43 4.74 3.39
N TYR A 505 -9.27 5.77 3.35
CA TYR A 505 -10.39 5.85 2.41
C TYR A 505 -10.22 6.81 1.22
N LEU A 506 -9.08 6.71 0.52
CA LEU A 506 -8.98 7.05 -0.90
C LEU A 506 -8.23 5.92 -1.60
N GLY A 507 -8.89 5.06 -2.40
CA GLY A 507 -8.29 3.81 -2.90
C GLY A 507 -7.22 3.94 -4.00
N HIS A 508 -6.44 2.86 -4.24
CA HIS A 508 -5.86 2.42 -5.53
C HIS A 508 -5.04 1.10 -5.41
N GLY A 509 -4.98 0.35 -6.52
CA GLY A 509 -4.19 -0.87 -6.73
C GLY A 509 -3.15 -0.67 -7.84
N GLN A 510 -2.97 -1.61 -8.77
CA GLN A 510 -2.07 -1.41 -9.91
C GLN A 510 -2.54 -0.22 -10.78
N LEU A 511 -1.76 0.87 -10.87
CA LEU A 511 -2.13 2.11 -11.58
C LEU A 511 -2.21 2.03 -13.11
N ASN A 512 -2.01 0.85 -13.70
CA ASN A 512 -2.14 0.65 -15.13
C ASN A 512 -2.51 -0.79 -15.47
N ALA A 513 -3.05 -0.99 -16.67
CA ALA A 513 -3.36 -2.30 -17.19
C ALA A 513 -2.95 -2.41 -18.65
N GLN A 514 -2.30 -3.54 -19.00
CA GLN A 514 -2.16 -3.96 -20.39
C GLN A 514 -3.50 -4.49 -20.90
N VAL A 515 -3.97 -4.00 -22.04
CA VAL A 515 -5.27 -4.33 -22.63
C VAL A 515 -5.19 -4.55 -24.13
N THR A 516 -6.17 -5.27 -24.65
CA THR A 516 -6.38 -5.50 -26.08
C THR A 516 -7.80 -5.03 -26.45
N GLN A 517 -8.32 -5.46 -27.60
CA GLN A 517 -9.71 -5.26 -28.02
C GLN A 517 -10.71 -6.00 -27.11
N ASN A 518 -10.23 -7.01 -26.37
CA ASN A 518 -11.02 -7.79 -25.44
C ASN A 518 -11.15 -7.06 -24.10
N TRP A 519 -12.33 -7.16 -23.50
CA TRP A 519 -12.58 -6.64 -22.15
C TRP A 519 -11.69 -7.34 -21.14
N LYS A 520 -10.83 -6.57 -20.45
CA LYS A 520 -10.06 -7.01 -19.30
C LYS A 520 -10.79 -6.60 -18.04
N THR A 521 -11.02 -7.54 -17.14
CA THR A 521 -11.55 -7.24 -15.80
C THR A 521 -10.41 -6.77 -14.91
N ILE A 522 -10.66 -5.70 -14.16
CA ILE A 522 -9.76 -5.14 -13.16
C ILE A 522 -10.53 -5.10 -11.84
N ASP A 523 -10.04 -5.82 -10.85
CA ASP A 523 -10.63 -5.85 -9.52
C ASP A 523 -10.28 -4.58 -8.75
N PHE A 524 -11.19 -4.16 -7.88
CA PHE A 524 -10.90 -3.06 -6.98
C PHE A 524 -9.96 -3.52 -5.85
N PRO A 525 -8.96 -2.70 -5.51
CA PRO A 525 -8.02 -2.99 -4.42
C PRO A 525 -8.67 -3.00 -3.02
N SER A 526 -9.83 -2.35 -2.90
CA SER A 526 -10.59 -2.13 -1.67
C SER A 526 -12.07 -1.98 -2.01
N GLN A 527 -12.94 -1.96 -1.00
CA GLN A 527 -14.35 -1.65 -1.20
C GLN A 527 -14.53 -0.13 -1.42
N PHE A 528 -15.31 0.26 -2.43
CA PHE A 528 -15.66 1.65 -2.72
C PHE A 528 -17.17 1.84 -2.54
N ALA A 529 -17.62 2.98 -2.02
CA ALA A 529 -19.03 3.27 -1.85
C ALA A 529 -19.69 3.69 -3.17
N GLN A 530 -19.02 4.52 -3.97
CA GLN A 530 -19.44 5.04 -5.28
C GLN A 530 -18.19 5.26 -6.16
N PRO A 531 -17.57 4.18 -6.67
CA PRO A 531 -16.33 4.28 -7.41
C PRO A 531 -16.50 5.02 -8.75
N VAL A 532 -15.53 5.86 -9.07
CA VAL A 532 -15.35 6.51 -10.36
C VAL A 532 -13.96 6.20 -10.89
N VAL A 533 -13.89 5.70 -12.12
CA VAL A 533 -12.61 5.33 -12.74
C VAL A 533 -12.14 6.43 -13.69
N ILE A 534 -10.95 6.98 -13.46
CA ILE A 534 -10.32 7.95 -14.35
C ILE A 534 -9.20 7.27 -15.12
N ALA A 535 -9.33 7.19 -16.45
CA ALA A 535 -8.33 6.60 -17.32
C ALA A 535 -7.42 7.66 -17.94
N GLY A 536 -6.13 7.35 -18.02
CA GLY A 536 -5.16 8.15 -18.77
C GLY A 536 -5.11 7.76 -20.25
N PRO A 537 -4.35 8.51 -21.07
CA PRO A 537 -4.15 8.17 -22.48
C PRO A 537 -3.50 6.78 -22.63
N PRO A 538 -3.99 5.93 -23.55
CA PRO A 538 -3.38 4.64 -23.84
C PRO A 538 -1.97 4.84 -24.42
N SER A 539 -1.08 3.87 -24.19
CA SER A 539 0.24 3.85 -24.82
C SER A 539 0.14 3.84 -26.35
N PHE A 540 1.27 4.04 -27.02
CA PHE A 540 1.41 3.94 -28.47
C PHE A 540 2.33 2.76 -28.82
N ASN A 541 1.91 1.56 -28.45
CA ASN A 541 2.62 0.33 -28.83
C ASN A 541 2.22 -0.08 -30.26
N GLY A 542 0.95 0.13 -30.64
CA GLY A 542 0.42 0.04 -31.99
C GLY A 542 0.20 1.40 -32.64
N SER A 543 0.18 1.42 -33.97
CA SER A 543 -0.11 2.64 -34.75
C SER A 543 -1.60 2.93 -34.90
N ASP A 544 -2.46 1.97 -34.54
CA ASP A 544 -3.89 2.05 -34.81
C ASP A 544 -4.59 3.03 -33.85
N PRO A 545 -5.37 3.98 -34.39
CA PRO A 545 -6.06 4.98 -33.58
C PRO A 545 -7.29 4.38 -32.90
N GLY A 546 -7.60 4.86 -31.70
CA GLY A 546 -8.72 4.38 -30.92
C GLY A 546 -8.82 5.04 -29.55
N VAL A 547 -9.78 4.59 -28.76
CA VAL A 547 -10.20 5.18 -27.49
C VAL A 547 -10.19 4.16 -26.36
N VAL A 548 -10.13 4.65 -25.12
CA VAL A 548 -10.34 3.84 -23.92
C VAL A 548 -11.83 3.63 -23.71
N ARG A 549 -12.25 2.41 -23.34
CA ARG A 549 -13.62 2.11 -22.95
C ARG A 549 -13.67 1.40 -21.61
N ILE A 550 -14.59 1.83 -20.76
CA ILE A 550 -14.89 1.22 -19.46
C ILE A 550 -16.35 0.78 -19.43
N LYS A 551 -16.65 -0.29 -18.69
CA LYS A 551 -18.01 -0.68 -18.32
C LYS A 551 -18.02 -1.44 -17.00
N ASN A 552 -19.23 -1.67 -16.47
CA ASN A 552 -19.49 -2.49 -15.29
C ASN A 552 -18.68 -2.02 -14.08
N VAL A 553 -18.62 -0.71 -13.83
CA VAL A 553 -18.03 -0.14 -12.62
C VAL A 553 -18.97 -0.47 -11.45
N ASN A 554 -18.73 -1.60 -10.81
CA ASN A 554 -19.61 -2.22 -9.81
C ASN A 554 -18.90 -2.28 -8.47
N ASN A 555 -19.62 -2.05 -7.36
CA ASN A 555 -19.04 -1.84 -6.03
C ASN A 555 -19.51 -2.84 -4.95
N THR A 556 -20.35 -3.82 -5.30
CA THR A 556 -20.94 -4.75 -4.32
C THR A 556 -20.31 -6.15 -4.35
N GLY A 557 -19.87 -6.65 -3.19
CA GLY A 557 -19.43 -8.04 -3.01
C GLY A 557 -18.32 -8.49 -3.97
N PHE A 558 -18.38 -9.74 -4.46
CA PHE A 558 -17.46 -10.30 -5.48
C PHE A 558 -17.55 -9.62 -6.87
N GLU A 559 -18.30 -8.53 -7.01
CA GLU A 559 -18.38 -7.69 -8.20
C GLU A 559 -17.71 -6.32 -8.03
N ALA A 560 -16.92 -6.09 -6.98
CA ALA A 560 -16.05 -4.92 -6.82
C ALA A 560 -14.95 -4.88 -7.89
N LYS A 561 -15.33 -4.50 -9.12
CA LYS A 561 -14.46 -4.52 -10.32
C LYS A 561 -15.00 -3.59 -11.38
N PHE A 562 -14.19 -3.37 -12.40
CA PHE A 562 -14.61 -2.77 -13.67
C PHE A 562 -13.99 -3.53 -14.84
N GLN A 563 -14.47 -3.24 -16.05
CA GLN A 563 -13.88 -3.79 -17.26
C GLN A 563 -13.34 -2.69 -18.15
N LEU A 564 -12.15 -2.90 -18.69
CA LEU A 564 -11.38 -1.95 -19.48
C LEU A 564 -10.95 -2.57 -20.80
N ARG A 565 -10.97 -1.81 -21.89
CA ARG A 565 -10.36 -2.19 -23.18
C ARG A 565 -9.86 -0.98 -23.95
N PHE A 566 -9.02 -1.26 -24.94
CA PHE A 566 -8.76 -0.32 -26.03
C PHE A 566 -9.68 -0.67 -27.19
N GLN A 567 -10.36 0.32 -27.76
CA GLN A 567 -11.26 0.14 -28.91
C GLN A 567 -10.81 1.03 -30.06
N GLU A 568 -10.43 0.42 -31.19
CA GLU A 568 -10.19 1.13 -32.44
C GLU A 568 -11.45 1.81 -32.96
N TRP A 569 -11.27 2.89 -33.73
CA TRP A 569 -12.37 3.52 -34.45
C TRP A 569 -13.04 2.56 -35.45
N ASP A 570 -14.36 2.67 -35.60
CA ASP A 570 -15.19 1.72 -36.35
C ASP A 570 -14.77 1.53 -37.83
N TYR A 571 -14.24 2.57 -38.49
CA TYR A 571 -13.74 2.50 -39.86
C TYR A 571 -12.58 1.52 -40.06
N ARG A 572 -11.83 1.21 -38.99
CA ARG A 572 -10.73 0.22 -39.01
C ARG A 572 -11.30 -1.20 -39.01
N ILE A 573 -12.26 -1.46 -38.12
CA ILE A 573 -12.98 -2.73 -38.03
C ILE A 573 -13.68 -3.02 -39.37
N ALA A 574 -14.30 -2.01 -39.97
CA ALA A 574 -14.94 -2.11 -41.29
C ALA A 574 -13.97 -2.46 -42.44
N ARG A 575 -12.66 -2.19 -42.28
CA ARG A 575 -11.61 -2.57 -43.24
C ARG A 575 -11.03 -3.98 -43.00
N GLY A 576 -11.59 -4.73 -42.04
CA GLY A 576 -11.18 -6.10 -41.73
C GLY A 576 -10.02 -6.20 -40.73
N ASP A 577 -9.66 -5.09 -40.09
CA ASP A 577 -8.68 -5.06 -39.00
C ASP A 577 -9.40 -5.33 -37.68
N THR A 578 -9.01 -6.40 -36.97
CA THR A 578 -9.69 -6.82 -35.73
C THR A 578 -8.70 -7.09 -34.61
N THR A 579 -7.42 -6.77 -34.83
CA THR A 579 -6.32 -7.08 -33.92
C THR A 579 -5.32 -5.95 -33.93
N HIS A 580 -5.18 -5.27 -32.79
CA HIS A 580 -4.16 -4.26 -32.57
C HIS A 580 -3.13 -4.73 -31.53
N ALA A 581 -2.00 -4.02 -31.44
CA ALA A 581 -1.01 -4.29 -30.40
C ALA A 581 -1.59 -4.05 -29.00
N GLU A 582 -1.09 -4.78 -28.00
CA GLU A 582 -1.46 -4.57 -26.61
C GLU A 582 -1.06 -3.16 -26.15
N GLU A 583 -1.99 -2.44 -25.53
CA GLU A 583 -1.76 -1.09 -25.02
C GLU A 583 -1.84 -1.05 -23.50
N THR A 584 -0.99 -0.22 -22.89
CA THR A 584 -1.01 0.11 -21.47
C THR A 584 -1.91 1.31 -21.23
N ILE A 585 -2.91 1.16 -20.35
CA ILE A 585 -3.81 2.24 -19.94
C ILE A 585 -3.60 2.54 -18.46
N PRO A 586 -3.11 3.74 -18.09
CA PRO A 586 -3.15 4.22 -16.72
C PRO A 586 -4.58 4.40 -16.22
N HIS A 587 -4.85 4.10 -14.95
CA HIS A 587 -6.15 4.34 -14.34
C HIS A 587 -6.04 4.66 -12.85
N LEU A 588 -6.99 5.45 -12.37
CA LEU A 588 -7.26 5.71 -10.96
C LEU A 588 -8.69 5.27 -10.66
N ILE A 589 -8.91 4.70 -9.47
CA ILE A 589 -10.24 4.39 -8.95
C ILE A 589 -10.40 5.30 -7.74
N LEU A 590 -11.38 6.19 -7.78
CA LEU A 590 -11.57 7.22 -6.77
C LEU A 590 -13.00 7.17 -6.25
N GLU A 591 -13.16 7.51 -4.98
CA GLU A 591 -14.48 7.63 -4.36
C GLU A 591 -15.15 8.92 -4.85
N LYS A 592 -16.44 8.84 -5.17
CA LYS A 592 -17.21 10.03 -5.57
C LYS A 592 -17.39 10.95 -4.37
N GLY A 593 -17.04 12.21 -4.54
CA GLY A 593 -17.07 13.18 -3.44
C GLY A 593 -16.16 14.37 -3.71
N ARG A 594 -16.12 15.32 -2.78
CA ARG A 594 -15.20 16.45 -2.83
C ARG A 594 -14.21 16.31 -1.68
N HIS A 595 -12.98 16.00 -2.03
CA HIS A 595 -11.93 15.63 -1.08
C HIS A 595 -10.95 16.79 -0.93
N ARG A 596 -10.73 17.31 0.28
CA ARG A 596 -9.68 18.31 0.56
C ARG A 596 -8.46 17.63 1.19
N MET A 597 -7.42 17.51 0.39
CA MET A 597 -6.22 16.77 0.75
C MET A 597 -5.41 17.48 1.84
N SER A 598 -4.59 16.71 2.54
CA SER A 598 -3.64 17.21 3.55
C SER A 598 -2.63 18.24 3.03
N ASP A 599 -2.41 18.33 1.71
CA ASP A 599 -1.59 19.38 1.09
C ASP A 599 -2.38 20.65 0.72
N GLY A 600 -3.65 20.73 1.13
CA GLY A 600 -4.57 21.84 0.88
C GLY A 600 -5.19 21.83 -0.52
N SER A 601 -4.90 20.83 -1.35
CA SER A 601 -5.57 20.67 -2.63
C SER A 601 -7.00 20.15 -2.49
N ILE A 602 -7.84 20.41 -3.49
CA ILE A 602 -9.21 19.90 -3.55
C ILE A 602 -9.36 19.03 -4.78
N TRP A 603 -9.79 17.78 -4.60
CA TRP A 603 -10.08 16.81 -5.64
C TRP A 603 -11.57 16.50 -5.60
N GLU A 604 -12.32 16.97 -6.59
CA GLU A 604 -13.74 16.63 -6.73
C GLU A 604 -13.92 15.55 -7.78
N VAL A 605 -14.59 14.47 -7.39
CA VAL A 605 -14.85 13.28 -8.19
C VAL A 605 -16.36 13.13 -8.34
N GLY A 606 -16.84 12.97 -9.57
CA GLY A 606 -18.27 12.86 -9.80
C GLY A 606 -18.64 12.17 -11.11
N THR A 607 -19.94 12.05 -11.33
CA THR A 607 -20.52 11.45 -12.53
C THR A 607 -21.65 12.31 -13.09
N PHE A 608 -21.83 12.28 -14.40
CA PHE A 608 -22.92 12.92 -15.13
C PHE A 608 -23.24 12.14 -16.41
N GLU A 609 -24.38 12.42 -17.04
CA GLU A 609 -24.81 11.74 -18.26
C GLU A 609 -24.56 12.61 -19.50
N LEU A 610 -24.04 12.01 -20.57
CA LEU A 610 -24.00 12.62 -21.90
C LEU A 610 -24.65 11.69 -22.92
N SER A 611 -25.24 12.27 -23.97
CA SER A 611 -25.80 11.55 -25.10
C SER A 611 -25.66 12.35 -26.39
N GLY A 612 -25.91 11.70 -27.54
CA GLY A 612 -25.68 12.31 -28.85
C GLY A 612 -24.20 12.46 -29.16
N SER A 613 -23.87 13.24 -30.19
CA SER A 613 -22.51 13.47 -30.65
C SER A 613 -22.31 14.96 -30.97
N GLY A 614 -21.17 15.54 -30.60
CA GLY A 614 -20.80 16.94 -30.83
C GLY A 614 -21.61 18.00 -30.05
N THR A 615 -22.50 17.60 -29.14
CA THR A 615 -23.39 18.51 -28.42
C THR A 615 -22.88 18.79 -27.00
N PHE A 616 -22.37 19.99 -26.77
CA PHE A 616 -21.83 20.40 -25.46
C PHE A 616 -22.94 20.71 -24.44
N ALA A 617 -22.91 20.00 -23.31
CA ALA A 617 -23.74 20.26 -22.14
C ALA A 617 -22.92 20.96 -21.05
N TRP A 618 -23.55 21.80 -20.22
CA TRP A 618 -22.92 22.39 -19.04
C TRP A 618 -23.04 21.45 -17.85
N ASN A 619 -21.94 21.21 -17.15
CA ASN A 619 -21.86 20.41 -15.94
C ASN A 619 -21.29 21.29 -14.83
N SER A 620 -21.96 21.33 -13.69
CA SER A 620 -21.53 22.13 -12.54
C SER A 620 -20.77 21.26 -11.55
N PHE A 621 -19.78 21.84 -10.90
CA PHE A 621 -19.23 21.26 -9.68
C PHE A 621 -20.23 21.39 -8.53
N THR A 622 -20.03 20.57 -7.51
CA THR A 622 -20.82 20.57 -6.27
C THR A 622 -20.75 21.93 -5.59
N GLU A 623 -19.56 22.53 -5.58
CA GLU A 623 -19.34 23.92 -5.20
C GLU A 623 -18.25 24.57 -6.08
N LYS A 624 -18.18 25.90 -6.05
CA LYS A 624 -17.18 26.66 -6.82
C LYS A 624 -15.79 26.51 -6.19
N PHE A 625 -14.78 26.18 -6.99
CA PHE A 625 -13.37 26.22 -6.58
C PHE A 625 -12.85 27.65 -6.39
N ALA A 626 -11.78 27.82 -5.61
CA ALA A 626 -11.15 29.14 -5.42
C ALA A 626 -10.46 29.66 -6.70
N GLY A 627 -10.03 28.75 -7.58
CA GLY A 627 -9.54 29.05 -8.93
C GLY A 627 -10.09 28.08 -9.96
N VAL A 628 -9.57 28.11 -11.18
CA VAL A 628 -9.97 27.16 -12.22
C VAL A 628 -9.28 25.81 -11.93
N PRO A 629 -10.03 24.72 -11.69
CA PRO A 629 -9.45 23.39 -11.50
C PRO A 629 -9.00 22.79 -12.85
N GLN A 630 -8.14 21.77 -12.81
CA GLN A 630 -7.88 20.90 -13.95
C GLN A 630 -8.88 19.75 -13.98
N VAL A 631 -9.40 19.40 -15.15
CA VAL A 631 -10.51 18.43 -15.31
C VAL A 631 -10.11 17.25 -16.19
N PHE A 632 -10.41 16.04 -15.73
CA PHE A 632 -10.18 14.79 -16.44
C PHE A 632 -11.50 14.03 -16.60
N LEU A 633 -11.84 13.59 -17.81
CA LEU A 633 -13.08 12.85 -18.08
C LEU A 633 -12.81 11.41 -18.48
N THR A 634 -13.70 10.51 -18.11
CA THR A 634 -13.66 9.11 -18.56
C THR A 634 -15.06 8.54 -18.62
N ILE A 635 -15.42 7.94 -19.75
CA ILE A 635 -16.74 7.31 -19.95
C ILE A 635 -16.78 5.99 -19.16
N GLN A 636 -17.70 5.87 -18.20
CA GLN A 636 -17.82 4.76 -17.25
C GLN A 636 -18.65 3.59 -17.79
N THR A 637 -19.48 3.83 -18.80
CA THR A 637 -20.39 2.84 -19.38
C THR A 637 -20.09 2.57 -20.85
N SER A 638 -20.65 1.46 -21.34
CA SER A 638 -20.57 1.05 -22.75
C SER A 638 -21.95 0.64 -23.25
N ASN A 639 -22.89 1.58 -23.21
CA ASN A 639 -24.26 1.43 -23.68
C ASN A 639 -24.36 1.49 -25.21
N GLY A 640 -23.51 2.30 -25.86
CA GLY A 640 -23.36 2.33 -27.31
C GLY A 640 -22.21 1.44 -27.81
N GLY A 641 -22.41 0.78 -28.96
CA GLY A 641 -21.41 -0.13 -29.54
C GLY A 641 -20.25 0.58 -30.24
N GLN A 642 -20.49 1.77 -30.80
CA GLN A 642 -19.51 2.56 -31.55
C GLN A 642 -18.41 3.13 -30.64
N ALA A 643 -17.23 3.41 -31.20
CA ALA A 643 -16.16 4.11 -30.50
C ALA A 643 -16.54 5.59 -30.25
N VAL A 644 -16.29 6.06 -29.04
CA VAL A 644 -16.67 7.41 -28.61
C VAL A 644 -15.63 7.98 -27.64
N THR A 645 -15.36 9.28 -27.74
CA THR A 645 -14.48 10.03 -26.84
C THR A 645 -15.24 11.16 -26.15
N ALA A 646 -14.82 11.57 -24.96
CA ALA A 646 -15.35 12.73 -24.26
C ALA A 646 -14.42 13.93 -24.43
N ARG A 647 -14.97 15.07 -24.83
CA ARG A 647 -14.24 16.35 -24.93
C ARG A 647 -14.80 17.34 -23.93
N VAL A 648 -13.93 18.19 -23.39
CA VAL A 648 -14.30 19.28 -22.47
C VAL A 648 -13.82 20.63 -23.01
N LYS A 649 -14.54 21.69 -22.68
CA LYS A 649 -14.14 23.08 -22.93
C LYS A 649 -14.74 24.00 -21.89
N ASN A 650 -14.32 25.27 -21.90
CA ASN A 650 -14.86 26.31 -21.02
C ASN A 650 -14.82 25.88 -19.55
N VAL A 651 -13.66 25.40 -19.09
CA VAL A 651 -13.46 25.04 -17.69
C VAL A 651 -13.39 26.32 -16.87
N PHE A 652 -14.31 26.47 -15.93
CA PHE A 652 -14.36 27.57 -14.99
C PHE A 652 -14.39 27.02 -13.57
N ALA A 653 -14.16 27.88 -12.59
CA ALA A 653 -14.21 27.51 -11.18
C ALA A 653 -15.55 26.87 -10.73
N GLY A 654 -16.66 27.08 -11.44
CA GLY A 654 -17.98 26.54 -11.09
C GLY A 654 -18.45 25.35 -11.95
N GLY A 655 -17.69 24.96 -12.97
CA GLY A 655 -18.10 23.88 -13.87
C GLY A 655 -17.42 23.95 -15.23
N PHE A 656 -17.84 23.07 -16.13
CA PHE A 656 -17.26 22.92 -17.47
C PHE A 656 -18.31 22.48 -18.49
N ASN A 657 -18.01 22.66 -19.78
CA ASN A 657 -18.82 22.09 -20.86
C ASN A 657 -18.22 20.76 -21.33
N ALA A 658 -19.02 19.72 -21.50
CA ALA A 658 -18.57 18.43 -22.04
C ALA A 658 -19.50 17.88 -23.13
N ALA A 659 -18.95 17.09 -24.05
CA ALA A 659 -19.68 16.43 -25.14
C ALA A 659 -19.03 15.08 -25.49
N LEU A 660 -19.84 14.15 -26.02
CA LEU A 660 -19.36 12.94 -26.68
C LEU A 660 -19.04 13.23 -28.15
N PHE A 661 -18.01 12.58 -28.69
CA PHE A 661 -17.64 12.63 -30.10
C PHE A 661 -17.44 11.23 -30.64
N GLU A 662 -18.20 10.92 -31.68
CA GLU A 662 -18.07 9.70 -32.49
C GLU A 662 -17.09 9.91 -33.65
N GLU A 663 -16.78 8.81 -34.33
CA GLU A 663 -16.14 8.82 -35.64
C GLU A 663 -16.85 9.77 -36.63
N GLU A 664 -16.08 10.56 -37.40
CA GLU A 664 -16.63 11.64 -38.20
C GLU A 664 -17.60 11.20 -39.32
N ARG A 665 -17.38 10.04 -39.95
CA ARG A 665 -18.30 9.48 -40.97
C ARG A 665 -19.53 8.82 -40.38
N LEU A 666 -19.54 8.52 -39.08
CA LEU A 666 -20.60 7.83 -38.36
C LEU A 666 -21.14 8.71 -37.23
N THR A 667 -21.49 9.96 -37.56
CA THR A 667 -22.12 10.91 -36.63
C THR A 667 -23.64 10.77 -36.63
N ASP A 668 -24.14 9.54 -36.38
CA ASP A 668 -25.58 9.26 -36.30
C ASP A 668 -26.16 9.38 -34.88
N GLY A 669 -25.29 9.62 -33.89
CA GLY A 669 -25.64 9.98 -32.53
C GLY A 669 -25.47 8.82 -31.56
N HIS A 670 -24.89 9.13 -30.39
CA HIS A 670 -24.55 8.12 -29.40
C HIS A 670 -25.66 7.87 -28.37
N SER A 671 -25.76 6.62 -27.89
CA SER A 671 -26.56 6.27 -26.72
C SER A 671 -26.07 7.02 -25.47
N ALA A 672 -26.95 7.24 -24.49
CA ALA A 672 -26.55 7.86 -23.24
C ALA A 672 -25.46 7.04 -22.53
N GLU A 673 -24.41 7.71 -22.07
CA GLU A 673 -23.32 7.12 -21.30
C GLU A 673 -23.09 7.95 -20.02
N THR A 674 -22.82 7.23 -18.92
CA THR A 674 -22.31 7.84 -17.70
C THR A 674 -20.85 8.22 -17.91
N VAL A 675 -20.53 9.48 -17.64
CA VAL A 675 -19.17 10.02 -17.70
C VAL A 675 -18.74 10.38 -16.28
N GLY A 676 -17.59 9.84 -15.87
CA GLY A 676 -16.91 10.19 -14.63
C GLY A 676 -15.99 11.39 -14.88
N TYR A 677 -15.86 12.25 -13.87
CA TYR A 677 -14.88 13.32 -13.87
C TYR A 677 -14.06 13.34 -12.58
N LEU A 678 -12.84 13.85 -12.72
CA LEU A 678 -11.98 14.29 -11.64
C LEU A 678 -11.57 15.73 -11.90
N ALA A 679 -11.82 16.61 -10.93
CA ALA A 679 -11.44 18.01 -10.96
C ALA A 679 -10.48 18.32 -9.82
N ILE A 680 -9.27 18.77 -10.12
CA ILE A 680 -8.22 19.02 -9.13
C ILE A 680 -7.88 20.51 -9.10
N TYR A 681 -7.95 21.10 -7.91
CA TYR A 681 -7.47 22.44 -7.66
C TYR A 681 -6.36 22.41 -6.60
N ASN A 682 -5.17 22.86 -6.98
CA ASN A 682 -4.08 23.15 -6.05
C ASN A 682 -3.45 24.49 -6.47
N PRO A 683 -3.38 25.51 -5.60
CA PRO A 683 -2.78 26.80 -5.93
C PRO A 683 -1.28 26.71 -6.27
N ALA A 684 -0.56 25.74 -5.72
CA ALA A 684 0.84 25.45 -6.04
C ALA A 684 1.01 24.55 -7.28
N GLY A 685 -0.09 23.97 -7.80
CA GLY A 685 -0.07 23.09 -8.98
C GLY A 685 0.67 21.76 -8.78
N SER A 686 1.10 21.42 -7.56
CA SER A 686 1.80 20.18 -7.24
C SER A 686 1.80 19.93 -5.75
N GLY A 687 2.05 18.69 -5.35
CA GLY A 687 2.10 18.34 -3.94
C GLY A 687 2.25 16.85 -3.72
N ARG A 688 1.78 16.40 -2.55
CA ARG A 688 1.69 14.98 -2.19
C ARG A 688 0.28 14.73 -1.67
N THR A 689 -0.35 13.69 -2.18
CA THR A 689 -1.69 13.26 -1.74
C THR A 689 -1.65 11.77 -1.39
N TYR A 690 -2.58 11.31 -0.56
CA TYR A 690 -2.75 9.90 -0.26
C TYR A 690 -3.73 9.28 -1.25
N ILE A 691 -3.27 8.27 -1.97
CA ILE A 691 -4.10 7.47 -2.87
C ILE A 691 -3.74 6.01 -2.59
N GLY A 692 -4.74 5.15 -2.42
CA GLY A 692 -4.68 3.77 -1.92
C GLY A 692 -3.78 3.56 -0.72
N GLY A 693 -3.95 4.37 0.32
CA GLY A 693 -3.12 4.30 1.54
C GLY A 693 -1.64 4.63 1.32
N LYS A 694 -1.26 5.16 0.15
CA LYS A 694 0.12 5.52 -0.19
C LYS A 694 0.24 7.00 -0.50
N ALA A 695 1.16 7.67 0.18
CA ALA A 695 1.54 9.05 -0.15
C ALA A 695 2.23 9.10 -1.52
N LEU A 696 1.53 9.63 -2.53
CA LEU A 696 2.05 9.78 -3.89
C LEU A 696 2.33 11.26 -4.21
N PRO A 697 3.50 11.58 -4.78
CA PRO A 697 3.75 12.90 -5.33
C PRO A 697 2.90 13.10 -6.59
N TYR A 698 2.43 14.33 -6.81
CA TYR A 698 1.75 14.69 -8.05
C TYR A 698 2.09 16.10 -8.55
N THR A 699 1.92 16.30 -9.86
CA THR A 699 2.02 17.62 -10.52
C THR A 699 0.87 17.80 -11.50
N LEU A 700 0.36 19.02 -11.56
CA LEU A 700 -0.63 19.51 -12.51
C LEU A 700 0.04 20.49 -13.48
N GLN A 701 -0.18 20.30 -14.78
CA GLN A 701 0.38 21.19 -15.82
C GLN A 701 -0.63 21.37 -16.96
N GLN A 702 -0.53 22.49 -17.66
CA GLN A 702 -1.23 22.70 -18.92
C GLN A 702 -0.23 22.77 -20.06
N VAL A 703 -0.41 21.93 -21.08
CA VAL A 703 0.54 21.81 -22.19
C VAL A 703 -0.17 21.90 -23.55
N PRO A 704 0.38 22.66 -24.51
CA PRO A 704 -0.12 22.65 -25.88
C PRO A 704 0.35 21.37 -26.60
N VAL A 705 -0.60 20.59 -27.13
CA VAL A 705 -0.33 19.33 -27.83
C VAL A 705 -1.22 19.22 -29.07
N GLY A 706 -0.62 18.96 -30.23
CA GLY A 706 -1.32 18.69 -31.48
C GLY A 706 -1.00 17.29 -32.01
N SER A 707 -0.93 17.14 -33.34
CA SER A 707 -0.59 15.85 -33.97
C SER A 707 0.91 15.50 -33.98
N HIS A 708 1.68 16.16 -33.12
CA HIS A 708 3.06 15.83 -32.85
C HIS A 708 3.26 15.54 -31.37
N TRP A 709 4.10 14.54 -31.12
CA TRP A 709 4.49 14.17 -29.78
C TRP A 709 5.15 15.31 -29.03
N ARG A 710 4.54 15.76 -27.94
CA ARG A 710 5.06 16.78 -27.04
C ARG A 710 5.55 16.12 -25.75
N PRO A 711 6.81 16.30 -25.33
CA PRO A 711 7.27 15.80 -24.04
C PRO A 711 6.50 16.44 -22.89
N VAL A 712 6.17 15.64 -21.89
CA VAL A 712 5.58 16.11 -20.62
C VAL A 712 6.05 15.18 -19.51
N LEU A 713 6.74 15.75 -18.52
CA LEU A 713 7.44 15.01 -17.48
C LEU A 713 8.28 13.90 -18.12
N HIS A 714 8.17 12.66 -17.63
CA HIS A 714 8.84 11.48 -18.16
C HIS A 714 8.11 10.81 -19.35
N SER A 715 7.07 11.43 -19.90
CA SER A 715 6.25 10.90 -21.01
C SER A 715 6.27 11.84 -22.22
N ALA A 716 5.48 11.51 -23.23
CA ALA A 716 5.12 12.40 -24.33
C ALA A 716 3.68 12.13 -24.75
N LEU A 717 2.93 13.19 -25.08
CA LEU A 717 1.53 13.12 -25.48
C LEU A 717 1.34 13.50 -26.95
N LEU A 718 0.30 12.95 -27.56
CA LEU A 718 -0.12 13.20 -28.94
C LEU A 718 -1.64 13.31 -28.99
N VAL A 719 -2.16 14.30 -29.72
CA VAL A 719 -3.56 14.33 -30.18
C VAL A 719 -3.62 13.60 -31.52
N GLN A 720 -4.16 12.39 -31.53
CA GLN A 720 -4.29 11.56 -32.72
C GLN A 720 -5.67 11.76 -33.33
N GLU A 721 -5.70 12.40 -34.49
CA GLU A 721 -6.90 12.61 -35.31
C GLU A 721 -7.51 11.27 -35.77
N GLU A 722 -8.84 11.24 -35.80
CA GLU A 722 -9.67 10.21 -36.42
C GLU A 722 -9.63 10.36 -37.95
N GLN A 723 -9.63 9.27 -38.73
CA GLN A 723 -9.34 9.31 -40.19
C GLN A 723 -10.47 8.73 -41.06
N SER A 724 -11.69 8.68 -40.54
CA SER A 724 -12.79 8.07 -41.27
C SER A 724 -13.14 8.93 -42.47
N LYS A 725 -13.22 10.25 -42.31
CA LYS A 725 -13.71 11.19 -43.31
C LYS A 725 -12.66 11.55 -44.34
N ASP A 726 -11.43 11.76 -43.90
CA ASP A 726 -10.26 11.93 -44.74
C ASP A 726 -9.03 11.25 -44.10
N ASN A 727 -7.91 11.23 -44.83
CA ASN A 727 -6.68 10.61 -44.35
C ASN A 727 -5.71 11.66 -43.76
N GLU A 728 -6.20 12.87 -43.45
CA GLU A 728 -5.39 13.86 -42.75
C GLU A 728 -5.07 13.34 -41.35
N VAL A 729 -3.89 13.69 -40.86
CA VAL A 729 -3.43 13.34 -39.51
C VAL A 729 -2.93 14.58 -38.79
N TYR A 730 -3.30 15.74 -39.30
CA TYR A 730 -2.86 17.03 -38.82
C TYR A 730 -3.95 17.61 -37.93
N HIS A 731 -3.66 17.67 -36.64
CA HIS A 731 -4.52 18.30 -35.66
C HIS A 731 -3.83 19.54 -35.09
N LEU A 732 -4.59 20.63 -34.95
CA LEU A 732 -4.11 21.86 -34.32
C LEU A 732 -3.73 21.61 -32.84
N ASP A 733 -2.80 22.42 -32.31
CA ASP A 733 -2.41 22.34 -30.90
C ASP A 733 -3.58 22.68 -29.98
N GLU A 734 -4.08 21.67 -29.28
CA GLU A 734 -5.05 21.79 -28.20
C GLU A 734 -4.34 22.03 -26.87
N THR A 735 -5.08 22.50 -25.87
CA THR A 735 -4.59 22.68 -24.50
C THR A 735 -5.00 21.44 -23.73
N LEU A 736 -4.02 20.69 -23.21
CA LEU A 736 -4.28 19.54 -22.36
C LEU A 736 -4.05 19.91 -20.90
N ASP A 737 -5.01 19.57 -20.04
CA ASP A 737 -4.74 19.40 -18.61
C ASP A 737 -3.97 18.08 -18.44
N VAL A 738 -2.92 18.10 -17.60
CA VAL A 738 -2.06 16.94 -17.34
C VAL A 738 -1.85 16.76 -15.84
N LEU A 739 -2.18 15.58 -15.35
CA LEU A 739 -1.85 15.10 -14.02
C LEU A 739 -0.80 14.01 -14.13
N ALA A 740 0.31 14.15 -13.44
CA ALA A 740 1.20 13.03 -13.17
C ALA A 740 1.15 12.64 -11.71
N VAL A 741 0.98 11.35 -11.44
CA VAL A 741 0.88 10.78 -10.10
C VAL A 741 1.26 9.30 -10.15
N GLY A 742 1.99 8.81 -9.15
CA GLY A 742 2.37 7.39 -9.07
C GLY A 742 3.16 6.86 -10.28
N GLY A 743 3.94 7.72 -10.93
CA GLY A 743 4.69 7.40 -12.16
C GLY A 743 3.84 7.28 -13.43
N GLN A 744 2.53 7.54 -13.35
CA GLN A 744 1.62 7.57 -14.49
C GLN A 744 1.32 9.00 -14.94
N VAL A 745 0.83 9.14 -16.17
CA VAL A 745 0.36 10.42 -16.74
C VAL A 745 -1.09 10.27 -17.18
N PHE A 746 -1.92 11.20 -16.74
CA PHE A 746 -3.32 11.40 -17.11
C PHE A 746 -3.40 12.72 -17.87
N ALA A 747 -4.22 12.76 -18.92
CA ALA A 747 -4.37 13.97 -19.70
C ALA A 747 -5.79 14.05 -20.28
N GLN A 748 -6.27 15.28 -20.42
CA GLN A 748 -7.57 15.59 -20.99
C GLN A 748 -7.47 16.80 -21.90
N ASP A 749 -8.03 16.70 -23.10
CA ASP A 749 -8.20 17.86 -23.99
C ASP A 749 -9.31 18.75 -23.43
N ILE A 750 -8.93 19.99 -23.09
CA ILE A 750 -9.80 21.04 -22.54
C ILE A 750 -10.04 22.20 -23.50
N SER A 751 -9.58 22.11 -24.75
CA SER A 751 -9.92 23.07 -25.80
C SER A 751 -10.52 22.40 -27.03
N THR A 752 -11.08 23.22 -27.92
CA THR A 752 -11.70 22.75 -29.17
C THR A 752 -11.27 23.63 -30.33
N LYS A 753 -9.96 23.76 -30.52
CA LYS A 753 -9.37 24.52 -31.63
C LYS A 753 -9.40 23.70 -32.93
N GLY A 754 -9.18 22.39 -32.85
CA GLY A 754 -9.43 21.42 -33.92
C GLY A 754 -10.89 20.98 -33.91
N ILE A 755 -11.49 20.92 -35.10
CA ILE A 755 -12.89 20.55 -35.27
C ILE A 755 -13.08 19.04 -35.39
N ASP A 756 -12.03 18.31 -35.77
CA ASP A 756 -12.09 16.89 -36.05
C ASP A 756 -12.12 16.08 -34.76
N THR A 757 -12.69 14.88 -34.85
CA THR A 757 -12.66 13.94 -33.73
C THR A 757 -11.22 13.46 -33.52
N ALA A 758 -10.77 13.42 -32.27
CA ALA A 758 -9.43 12.98 -31.94
C ALA A 758 -9.39 12.23 -30.60
N ALA A 759 -8.36 11.42 -30.42
CA ALA A 759 -8.07 10.70 -29.19
C ALA A 759 -6.65 11.00 -28.72
N LEU A 760 -6.43 10.97 -27.40
CA LEU A 760 -5.11 11.15 -26.83
C LEU A 760 -4.33 9.83 -26.85
N ARG A 761 -3.02 9.93 -27.09
CA ARG A 761 -2.07 8.82 -26.98
C ARG A 761 -0.87 9.25 -26.15
N GLN A 762 -0.27 8.31 -25.44
CA GLN A 762 0.99 8.55 -24.74
C GLN A 762 2.13 7.67 -25.23
N ASN A 763 3.34 8.16 -25.01
CA ASN A 763 4.57 7.39 -25.12
C ASN A 763 5.38 7.57 -23.84
N ALA A 764 5.00 6.80 -22.82
CA ALA A 764 5.66 6.83 -21.53
C ALA A 764 7.07 6.23 -21.59
N GLN A 765 8.00 6.74 -20.76
CA GLN A 765 9.22 5.99 -20.46
C GLN A 765 8.90 4.75 -19.62
N PRO A 766 9.30 3.54 -20.07
CA PRO A 766 9.16 2.34 -19.27
C PRO A 766 9.90 2.42 -17.93
N ASN A 767 9.28 1.85 -16.89
CA ASN A 767 9.74 1.91 -15.49
C ASN A 767 10.98 1.04 -15.18
N SER A 768 11.72 0.57 -16.19
CA SER A 768 12.87 -0.34 -16.02
C SER A 768 14.24 0.33 -16.15
N GLY A 769 14.32 1.58 -16.64
CA GLY A 769 15.59 2.26 -16.94
C GLY A 769 16.37 2.71 -15.69
N LYS A 770 17.70 2.85 -15.80
CA LYS A 770 18.60 3.43 -14.78
C LYS A 770 18.86 4.93 -14.98
N LEU A 771 18.45 5.47 -16.12
CA LEU A 771 18.46 6.87 -16.49
C LEU A 771 17.11 7.21 -17.11
N ALA A 772 16.51 8.31 -16.68
CA ALA A 772 15.33 8.92 -17.28
C ALA A 772 15.54 10.42 -17.43
N TRP A 773 14.68 11.02 -18.25
CA TRP A 773 14.70 12.44 -18.52
C TRP A 773 13.29 12.94 -18.77
N GLY A 774 13.08 14.22 -18.51
CA GLY A 774 11.78 14.83 -18.69
C GLY A 774 11.81 16.34 -18.68
N VAL A 775 10.60 16.91 -18.78
CA VAL A 775 10.35 18.35 -18.76
C VAL A 775 9.21 18.67 -17.82
N VAL A 776 9.34 19.73 -17.04
CA VAL A 776 8.24 20.32 -16.27
C VAL A 776 8.03 21.76 -16.78
N GLU A 777 6.78 22.09 -17.06
CA GLU A 777 6.35 23.39 -17.54
C GLU A 777 5.77 24.20 -16.38
N GLY A 778 5.92 25.52 -16.43
CA GLY A 778 5.27 26.42 -15.46
C GLY A 778 5.99 26.58 -14.12
N VAL A 779 7.29 26.29 -14.07
CA VAL A 779 8.09 26.42 -12.83
C VAL A 779 8.30 27.90 -12.50
N THR A 780 7.97 28.31 -11.28
CA THR A 780 8.10 29.69 -10.78
C THR A 780 9.11 29.75 -9.63
N ASP A 781 9.12 30.83 -8.85
CA ASP A 781 9.83 30.94 -7.57
C ASP A 781 9.25 30.05 -6.46
N GLN A 782 8.06 29.48 -6.67
CA GLN A 782 7.44 28.50 -5.79
C GLN A 782 7.99 27.09 -6.07
N TRP A 783 8.09 26.29 -5.00
CA TRP A 783 8.54 24.90 -5.12
C TRP A 783 7.47 24.05 -5.80
N THR A 784 7.87 23.39 -6.89
CA THR A 784 7.06 22.42 -7.63
C THR A 784 7.55 21.02 -7.33
N THR A 785 6.67 20.15 -6.82
CA THR A 785 6.96 18.72 -6.69
C THR A 785 6.90 18.06 -8.06
N VAL A 786 7.94 17.29 -8.43
CA VAL A 786 8.06 16.56 -9.69
C VAL A 786 8.10 15.06 -9.41
N PRO A 787 7.03 14.31 -9.73
CA PRO A 787 7.01 12.85 -9.68
C PRO A 787 7.98 12.23 -10.67
N LEU A 788 8.64 11.15 -10.25
CA LEU A 788 9.43 10.30 -11.12
C LEU A 788 8.56 9.17 -11.69
N ASN A 789 8.94 8.62 -12.85
CA ASN A 789 8.24 7.51 -13.50
C ASN A 789 8.23 6.22 -12.68
N LYS A 790 9.19 6.08 -11.76
CA LYS A 790 9.37 4.92 -10.88
C LYS A 790 10.11 5.35 -9.61
N ALA A 791 10.20 4.42 -8.65
CA ALA A 791 11.17 4.55 -7.57
C ALA A 791 12.61 4.28 -8.07
N TYR A 792 13.54 5.17 -7.74
CA TYR A 792 14.98 5.07 -8.01
C TYR A 792 15.74 4.71 -6.73
N THR A 793 16.77 3.87 -6.87
CA THR A 793 17.72 3.61 -5.78
C THR A 793 18.79 4.70 -5.77
N SER A 794 18.91 5.44 -4.66
CA SER A 794 19.86 6.56 -4.51
C SER A 794 19.85 7.51 -5.73
N PRO A 795 18.71 8.17 -6.02
CA PRO A 795 18.57 9.00 -7.20
C PRO A 795 19.54 10.18 -7.19
N VAL A 796 20.11 10.46 -8.34
CA VAL A 796 20.88 11.66 -8.66
C VAL A 796 20.08 12.45 -9.68
N VAL A 797 19.71 13.68 -9.32
CA VAL A 797 18.91 14.58 -10.18
C VAL A 797 19.77 15.77 -10.57
N VAL A 798 19.75 16.11 -11.86
CA VAL A 798 20.31 17.35 -12.40
C VAL A 798 19.26 18.00 -13.29
N ALA A 799 19.15 19.32 -13.23
CA ALA A 799 18.15 20.07 -13.97
C ALA A 799 18.77 21.34 -14.59
N SER A 800 18.24 21.77 -15.73
CA SER A 800 18.62 23.01 -16.39
C SER A 800 17.41 23.76 -16.92
N LEU A 801 17.59 25.06 -17.09
CA LEU A 801 16.56 25.94 -17.64
C LEU A 801 16.34 25.68 -19.14
N GLY A 802 15.09 25.78 -19.55
CA GLY A 802 14.65 25.95 -20.93
C GLY A 802 15.06 27.30 -21.52
N GLU A 803 14.25 27.79 -22.46
CA GLU A 803 14.37 29.18 -22.89
C GLU A 803 13.86 30.10 -21.78
N ARG A 804 14.76 30.93 -21.24
CA ARG A 804 14.45 31.83 -20.12
C ARG A 804 13.37 32.86 -20.48
N LYS A 805 12.42 33.05 -19.57
CA LYS A 805 11.33 34.03 -19.67
C LYS A 805 11.42 35.05 -18.52
N GLY A 806 12.33 36.01 -18.65
CA GLY A 806 12.40 37.16 -17.76
C GLY A 806 13.78 37.35 -17.13
N GLU A 807 13.79 37.61 -15.83
CA GLU A 807 14.95 37.96 -15.02
C GLU A 807 15.97 36.81 -14.91
N LEU A 808 17.22 37.16 -14.63
CA LEU A 808 18.33 36.22 -14.56
C LEU A 808 18.29 35.41 -13.25
N GLY A 809 18.40 34.09 -13.36
CA GLY A 809 18.31 33.17 -12.23
C GLY A 809 18.78 31.78 -12.60
N THR A 810 18.53 30.83 -11.70
CA THR A 810 18.88 29.43 -11.92
C THR A 810 17.85 28.49 -11.32
N VAL A 811 17.88 27.25 -11.80
CA VAL A 811 17.06 26.16 -11.28
C VAL A 811 17.64 25.65 -9.97
N GLN A 812 16.80 25.53 -8.95
CA GLN A 812 17.14 24.87 -7.69
C GLN A 812 16.40 23.55 -7.57
N VAL A 813 17.08 22.53 -7.06
CA VAL A 813 16.48 21.23 -6.73
C VAL A 813 16.70 20.92 -5.25
N ARG A 814 15.68 20.37 -4.60
CA ARG A 814 15.76 19.86 -3.21
C ARG A 814 14.86 18.65 -3.03
N ASN A 815 14.84 18.12 -1.80
CA ASN A 815 13.94 17.04 -1.38
C ASN A 815 13.92 15.88 -2.38
N VAL A 816 15.09 15.49 -2.90
CA VAL A 816 15.22 14.35 -3.79
C VAL A 816 14.97 13.08 -2.99
N THR A 817 13.83 12.45 -3.25
CA THR A 817 13.43 11.17 -2.68
C THR A 817 13.53 10.08 -3.74
N THR A 818 13.17 8.84 -3.39
CA THR A 818 13.15 7.74 -4.35
C THR A 818 12.15 7.94 -5.48
N ASP A 819 11.06 8.68 -5.28
CA ASP A 819 9.94 8.78 -6.21
C ASP A 819 9.65 10.20 -6.72
N SER A 820 10.38 11.20 -6.24
CA SER A 820 10.14 12.61 -6.56
C SER A 820 11.35 13.49 -6.23
N PHE A 821 11.32 14.71 -6.73
CA PHE A 821 12.15 15.82 -6.26
C PHE A 821 11.34 17.11 -6.32
N GLU A 822 11.81 18.16 -5.65
CA GLU A 822 11.22 19.49 -5.78
C GLU A 822 12.13 20.39 -6.60
N VAL A 823 11.53 21.24 -7.43
CA VAL A 823 12.23 22.20 -8.29
C VAL A 823 11.61 23.58 -8.19
N ARG A 824 12.42 24.63 -8.33
CA ARG A 824 11.95 26.00 -8.55
C ARG A 824 12.94 26.78 -9.40
N TYR A 825 12.51 27.88 -9.98
CA TYR A 825 13.38 28.87 -10.59
C TYR A 825 13.60 30.03 -9.62
N ARG A 826 14.84 30.36 -9.32
CA ARG A 826 15.16 31.45 -8.38
C ARG A 826 16.08 32.45 -9.04
N GLU A 827 15.69 33.72 -8.98
CA GLU A 827 16.54 34.84 -9.39
C GLU A 827 17.76 34.98 -8.47
N TRP A 828 18.83 35.52 -9.02
CA TRP A 828 20.02 35.86 -8.24
C TRP A 828 19.72 36.88 -7.13
N ASP A 829 20.47 36.84 -6.02
CA ASP A 829 20.08 37.54 -4.79
C ASP A 829 20.12 39.07 -4.86
N TYR A 830 20.78 39.65 -5.86
CA TYR A 830 20.77 41.09 -6.13
C TYR A 830 19.47 41.59 -6.79
N LEU A 831 18.59 40.69 -7.22
CA LEU A 831 17.27 40.98 -7.77
C LEU A 831 16.18 40.89 -6.67
N ASP A 832 14.90 41.04 -7.05
CA ASP A 832 13.80 41.07 -6.07
C ASP A 832 13.35 39.68 -5.58
N LYS A 833 13.82 38.63 -6.25
CA LYS A 833 13.58 37.22 -5.93
C LYS A 833 12.13 36.78 -6.15
N VAL A 834 11.34 37.57 -6.87
CA VAL A 834 9.94 37.28 -7.18
C VAL A 834 9.82 36.92 -8.65
N HIS A 835 9.58 35.65 -8.93
CA HIS A 835 9.48 35.17 -10.31
C HIS A 835 8.17 34.42 -10.54
N SER A 836 7.18 35.12 -11.10
CA SER A 836 5.82 34.59 -11.33
C SER A 836 5.59 34.07 -12.76
N VAL A 837 6.58 34.24 -13.65
CA VAL A 837 6.51 33.71 -15.01
C VAL A 837 6.88 32.22 -14.99
N GLY A 838 6.07 31.39 -15.64
CA GLY A 838 6.28 29.95 -15.70
C GLY A 838 7.41 29.55 -16.65
N GLU A 839 8.52 29.09 -16.09
CA GLU A 839 9.68 28.59 -16.81
C GLU A 839 9.53 27.11 -17.22
N GLN A 840 10.22 26.73 -18.29
CA GLN A 840 10.37 25.33 -18.67
C GLN A 840 11.66 24.80 -18.04
N VAL A 841 11.60 23.68 -17.34
CA VAL A 841 12.78 23.05 -16.72
C VAL A 841 12.93 21.62 -17.21
N PHE A 842 14.12 21.32 -17.72
CA PHE A 842 14.50 19.98 -18.15
C PHE A 842 15.29 19.29 -17.04
N TYR A 843 15.10 17.98 -16.89
CA TYR A 843 15.80 17.20 -15.88
C TYR A 843 16.29 15.84 -16.39
N LEU A 844 17.38 15.38 -15.78
CA LEU A 844 17.88 14.01 -15.84
C LEU A 844 17.83 13.41 -14.44
N VAL A 845 17.41 12.16 -14.35
CA VAL A 845 17.50 11.36 -13.12
C VAL A 845 18.20 10.05 -13.42
N ALA A 846 19.21 9.72 -12.60
CA ALA A 846 19.93 8.45 -12.69
C ALA A 846 20.04 7.78 -11.31
N GLU A 847 20.10 6.45 -11.28
CA GLU A 847 20.56 5.77 -10.07
C GLU A 847 22.07 5.99 -9.89
N ALA A 848 22.53 6.27 -8.67
CA ALA A 848 23.95 6.38 -8.39
C ALA A 848 24.70 5.07 -8.76
N GLY A 849 25.95 5.19 -9.21
CA GLY A 849 26.80 4.08 -9.65
C GLY A 849 27.16 4.12 -11.14
N GLU A 850 27.75 3.03 -11.62
CA GLU A 850 28.14 2.84 -13.03
C GLU A 850 27.09 1.96 -13.75
N HIS A 851 26.60 2.44 -14.91
CA HIS A 851 25.54 1.80 -15.69
C HIS A 851 25.88 1.83 -17.18
N THR A 852 25.22 0.97 -17.95
CA THR A 852 25.19 1.06 -19.41
C THR A 852 23.75 1.36 -19.84
N VAL A 853 23.53 2.51 -20.45
CA VAL A 853 22.21 2.95 -20.92
C VAL A 853 22.27 3.21 -22.42
N GLY A 854 21.45 2.50 -23.18
CA GLY A 854 21.41 2.63 -24.64
C GLY A 854 22.75 2.39 -25.34
N GLY A 855 23.64 1.59 -24.74
CA GLY A 855 24.98 1.31 -25.25
C GLY A 855 26.05 2.32 -24.87
N LEU A 856 25.71 3.35 -24.08
CA LEU A 856 26.64 4.35 -23.57
C LEU A 856 26.91 4.11 -22.08
N GLU A 857 28.16 4.28 -21.66
CA GLU A 857 28.55 4.28 -20.24
C GLU A 857 27.96 5.52 -19.54
N VAL A 858 27.28 5.31 -18.41
CA VAL A 858 26.68 6.35 -17.58
C VAL A 858 27.17 6.17 -16.14
N LYS A 859 27.66 7.23 -15.52
CA LYS A 859 28.06 7.22 -14.10
C LYS A 859 27.40 8.37 -13.38
N ALA A 860 26.83 8.08 -12.21
CA ALA A 860 26.19 9.10 -11.40
C ALA A 860 26.61 9.00 -9.94
N GLY A 861 26.66 10.14 -9.26
CA GLY A 861 26.93 10.20 -7.84
C GLY A 861 26.55 11.55 -7.24
N THR A 862 26.69 11.65 -5.92
CA THR A 862 26.52 12.89 -5.18
C THR A 862 27.80 13.22 -4.42
N HIS A 863 28.00 14.51 -4.15
CA HIS A 863 29.14 14.97 -3.35
C HIS A 863 28.74 16.21 -2.55
N THR A 864 29.10 16.26 -1.27
CA THR A 864 28.85 17.45 -0.43
C THR A 864 30.01 18.42 -0.55
N LEU A 865 29.74 19.62 -1.04
CA LEU A 865 30.71 20.68 -1.25
C LEU A 865 30.61 21.75 -0.15
N SER A 866 31.76 22.31 0.17
CA SER A 866 31.92 23.50 1.04
C SER A 866 32.91 24.52 0.45
N LYS A 867 33.53 24.19 -0.69
CA LYS A 867 34.57 25.02 -1.32
C LYS A 867 33.96 25.92 -2.39
N ILE A 868 34.34 27.19 -2.35
CA ILE A 868 33.98 28.19 -3.37
C ILE A 868 35.07 28.25 -4.43
N ALA A 869 34.68 28.23 -5.70
CA ALA A 869 35.60 28.36 -6.84
C ALA A 869 36.48 29.61 -6.69
N PRO A 870 37.80 29.55 -6.99
CA PRO A 870 38.50 28.47 -7.69
C PRO A 870 39.03 27.35 -6.77
N GLN A 871 38.58 27.27 -5.51
CA GLN A 871 38.82 26.08 -4.71
C GLN A 871 37.83 24.98 -5.10
N ALA A 872 38.31 23.74 -5.18
CA ALA A 872 37.49 22.61 -5.58
C ALA A 872 37.88 21.31 -4.86
N ASP A 873 36.94 20.38 -4.85
CA ASP A 873 37.20 18.97 -4.57
C ASP A 873 37.50 18.22 -5.86
N VAL A 874 38.31 17.16 -5.76
CA VAL A 874 38.57 16.24 -6.87
C VAL A 874 37.62 15.05 -6.73
N ILE A 875 36.78 14.84 -7.73
CA ILE A 875 35.79 13.77 -7.78
C ILE A 875 36.24 12.76 -8.84
N SER A 876 36.40 11.50 -8.44
CA SER A 876 36.78 10.42 -9.34
C SER A 876 35.55 9.72 -9.92
N PHE A 877 35.62 9.38 -11.20
CA PHE A 877 34.64 8.51 -11.86
C PHE A 877 34.84 7.02 -11.54
N GLY A 878 35.83 6.66 -10.71
CA GLY A 878 36.27 5.27 -10.58
C GLY A 878 37.04 4.84 -11.82
N ASN A 879 36.45 3.96 -12.64
CA ASN A 879 37.07 3.58 -13.91
C ASN A 879 37.04 4.78 -14.88
N ALA A 880 38.12 4.96 -15.66
CA ALA A 880 38.17 6.04 -16.63
C ALA A 880 37.31 5.71 -17.87
N PHE A 881 36.57 6.70 -18.37
CA PHE A 881 35.87 6.60 -19.65
C PHE A 881 36.87 6.45 -20.81
N GLY A 882 36.45 5.79 -21.89
CA GLY A 882 37.25 5.67 -23.12
C GLY A 882 37.52 7.00 -23.84
N GLY A 883 36.79 8.05 -23.50
CA GLY A 883 36.93 9.41 -23.99
C GLY A 883 36.36 10.41 -23.00
N LEU A 884 36.48 11.70 -23.29
CA LEU A 884 35.96 12.76 -22.42
C LEU A 884 34.42 12.67 -22.34
N PRO A 885 33.80 12.40 -21.18
CA PRO A 885 32.35 12.28 -21.08
C PRO A 885 31.67 13.65 -21.16
N GLY A 886 30.38 13.65 -21.47
CA GLY A 886 29.50 14.77 -21.13
C GLY A 886 29.25 14.76 -19.62
N LEU A 887 29.41 15.90 -18.96
CA LEU A 887 29.28 16.03 -17.50
C LEU A 887 28.18 17.02 -17.16
N PHE A 888 27.22 16.57 -16.37
CA PHE A 888 26.06 17.34 -15.93
C PHE A 888 26.08 17.43 -14.41
N THR A 889 26.03 18.65 -13.88
CA THR A 889 26.06 18.90 -12.43
C THR A 889 24.88 19.77 -12.03
N GLY A 890 24.26 19.46 -10.90
CA GLY A 890 23.13 20.22 -10.36
C GLY A 890 23.09 20.19 -8.84
N MET A 891 22.63 21.28 -8.23
CA MET A 891 22.37 21.31 -6.79
C MET A 891 21.28 20.27 -6.47
N MET A 892 21.44 19.50 -5.39
CA MET A 892 20.41 18.59 -4.88
C MET A 892 19.90 18.98 -3.49
N THR A 893 20.52 20.00 -2.91
CA THR A 893 20.02 20.68 -1.72
C THR A 893 20.02 22.18 -1.97
N SER A 894 19.19 22.90 -1.20
CA SER A 894 19.23 24.35 -1.10
C SER A 894 19.37 24.69 0.38
N LYS A 895 20.61 24.90 0.81
CA LYS A 895 21.03 25.20 2.18
C LYS A 895 21.84 26.49 2.18
N GLY A 896 21.30 27.50 2.85
CA GLY A 896 21.87 28.85 2.85
C GLY A 896 20.84 29.86 2.34
N GLY A 897 20.93 31.09 2.82
CA GLY A 897 20.05 32.17 2.37
C GLY A 897 20.36 32.60 0.94
N GLU A 898 21.60 32.41 0.49
CA GLU A 898 22.12 32.83 -0.81
C GLU A 898 22.03 31.75 -1.89
N LEU A 899 22.12 32.17 -3.13
CA LEU A 899 22.08 31.35 -4.33
C LEU A 899 23.51 30.99 -4.78
N ALA A 900 23.76 29.70 -4.96
CA ALA A 900 25.01 29.18 -5.49
C ALA A 900 24.74 28.13 -6.57
N VAL A 901 25.68 28.00 -7.51
CA VAL A 901 25.67 26.99 -8.57
C VAL A 901 26.90 26.08 -8.50
N PRO A 902 26.81 24.81 -8.94
CA PRO A 902 27.98 23.97 -9.09
C PRO A 902 28.89 24.49 -10.18
N ARG A 903 30.20 24.50 -9.92
CA ARG A 903 31.20 24.98 -10.86
C ARG A 903 32.28 23.93 -11.09
N VAL A 904 32.31 23.39 -12.31
CA VAL A 904 33.36 22.46 -12.75
C VAL A 904 34.56 23.26 -13.23
N LEU A 905 35.72 23.07 -12.60
CA LEU A 905 36.95 23.77 -12.97
C LEU A 905 37.65 23.05 -14.13
N THR A 906 37.87 21.76 -13.95
CA THR A 906 38.51 20.88 -14.93
C THR A 906 37.79 19.55 -14.98
N HIS A 907 37.75 18.93 -16.15
CA HIS A 907 37.31 17.54 -16.29
C HIS A 907 38.30 16.75 -17.16
N SER A 908 38.32 15.45 -16.97
CA SER A 908 39.14 14.49 -17.71
C SER A 908 38.37 13.18 -17.89
N THR A 909 39.00 12.14 -18.42
CA THR A 909 38.35 10.83 -18.57
C THR A 909 38.15 10.09 -17.25
N GLY A 910 38.90 10.39 -16.19
CA GLY A 910 38.85 9.65 -14.92
C GLY A 910 38.40 10.44 -13.69
N GLN A 911 38.36 11.77 -13.79
CA GLN A 911 38.02 12.66 -12.68
C GLN A 911 37.65 14.06 -13.16
N PHE A 912 37.04 14.84 -12.28
CA PHE A 912 36.78 16.26 -12.46
C PHE A 912 36.96 17.03 -11.15
N GLN A 913 37.10 18.35 -11.23
CA GLN A 913 37.20 19.26 -10.10
C GLN A 913 35.93 20.08 -9.97
N LEU A 914 35.32 20.07 -8.79
CA LEU A 914 34.03 20.69 -8.52
C LEU A 914 34.08 21.60 -7.29
N GLY A 915 33.57 22.81 -7.43
CA GLY A 915 33.31 23.76 -6.34
C GLY A 915 31.91 24.36 -6.45
N LEU A 916 31.57 25.27 -5.55
CA LEU A 916 30.38 26.12 -5.63
C LEU A 916 30.77 27.51 -6.11
N GLN A 917 29.83 28.23 -6.72
CA GLN A 917 30.03 29.62 -7.12
C GLN A 917 28.76 30.43 -6.81
N GLU A 918 28.93 31.47 -5.99
CA GLU A 918 27.91 32.48 -5.65
C GLU A 918 27.90 33.59 -6.71
N GLN A 919 26.98 34.56 -6.58
CA GLN A 919 26.98 35.77 -7.41
C GLN A 919 28.27 36.59 -7.22
N GLU A 920 28.68 37.37 -8.21
CA GLU A 920 30.02 37.97 -8.25
C GLU A 920 30.28 39.00 -7.14
N SER A 921 29.23 39.70 -6.68
CA SER A 921 29.29 40.67 -5.58
C SER A 921 29.32 40.04 -4.19
N LEU A 922 29.09 38.73 -4.06
CA LEU A 922 29.11 37.98 -2.80
C LEU A 922 30.21 36.91 -2.85
N THR A 923 31.14 37.00 -1.91
CA THR A 923 32.27 36.05 -1.78
C THR A 923 32.62 35.83 -0.30
N ASP A 924 31.60 35.81 0.54
CA ASP A 924 31.68 35.55 1.98
C ASP A 924 31.54 34.07 2.34
N GLY A 925 31.08 33.26 1.37
CA GLY A 925 31.14 31.80 1.40
C GLY A 925 29.81 31.14 1.72
N HIS A 926 29.58 29.99 1.08
CA HIS A 926 28.29 29.31 1.12
C HIS A 926 28.20 28.19 2.16
N GLY A 927 26.98 27.87 2.57
CA GLY A 927 26.70 26.67 3.35
C GLY A 927 27.06 25.38 2.60
N ASN A 928 27.21 24.28 3.35
CA ASN A 928 27.48 22.97 2.73
C ASN A 928 26.28 22.51 1.90
N GLU A 929 26.51 22.21 0.62
CA GLU A 929 25.49 21.77 -0.32
C GLU A 929 25.84 20.41 -0.92
N THR A 930 24.84 19.56 -1.11
CA THR A 930 24.99 18.33 -1.87
C THR A 930 24.76 18.62 -3.34
N VAL A 931 25.76 18.30 -4.17
CA VAL A 931 25.68 18.40 -5.63
C VAL A 931 25.58 17.00 -6.23
N GLY A 932 24.63 16.81 -7.12
CA GLY A 932 24.52 15.65 -7.98
C GLY A 932 25.35 15.82 -9.24
N TRP A 933 25.96 14.74 -9.71
CA TRP A 933 26.66 14.71 -10.99
C TRP A 933 26.29 13.46 -11.79
N ILE A 934 26.09 13.64 -13.10
CA ILE A 934 25.84 12.57 -14.07
C ILE A 934 26.85 12.75 -15.22
N ALA A 935 27.68 11.74 -15.44
CA ALA A 935 28.64 11.68 -16.54
C ALA A 935 28.22 10.62 -17.55
N ILE A 936 28.12 10.99 -18.82
CA ILE A 936 27.66 10.08 -19.89
C ILE A 936 28.69 10.07 -21.01
N GLN A 937 29.04 8.87 -21.49
CA GLN A 937 29.88 8.71 -22.68
C GLN A 937 29.26 9.45 -23.88
N LEU A 938 30.06 10.24 -24.60
CA LEU A 938 29.59 10.93 -25.80
C LEU A 938 29.13 9.94 -26.86
N GLY A 939 28.02 10.26 -27.52
CA GLY A 939 27.47 9.41 -28.57
C GLY A 939 25.95 9.44 -28.61
N LYS A 940 25.41 8.38 -29.22
CA LYS A 940 23.97 8.19 -29.45
C LYS A 940 23.54 6.90 -28.78
N GLY A 941 22.46 6.96 -28.02
CA GLY A 941 21.88 5.81 -27.35
C GLY A 941 20.40 5.64 -27.65
N VAL A 942 19.90 4.43 -27.38
CA VAL A 942 18.47 4.12 -27.37
C VAL A 942 18.15 3.40 -26.07
N SER A 943 17.40 4.05 -25.18
CA SER A 943 16.97 3.48 -23.90
C SER A 943 15.47 3.30 -23.94
N ASN A 944 15.00 2.06 -23.76
CA ASN A 944 13.58 1.74 -23.67
C ASN A 944 12.73 2.36 -24.80
N GLY A 945 13.22 2.27 -26.04
CA GLY A 945 12.53 2.81 -27.22
C GLY A 945 12.72 4.30 -27.48
N ARG A 946 13.23 5.08 -26.51
CA ARG A 946 13.55 6.50 -26.67
C ARG A 946 15.02 6.74 -27.03
N ARG A 947 15.24 7.63 -27.98
CA ARG A 947 16.56 8.01 -28.48
C ARG A 947 17.13 9.18 -27.71
N PHE A 948 18.44 9.18 -27.49
CA PHE A 948 19.14 10.33 -26.91
C PHE A 948 20.57 10.46 -27.42
N GLU A 949 21.05 11.69 -27.52
CA GLU A 949 22.40 12.07 -27.95
C GLU A 949 23.09 12.90 -26.87
N VAL A 950 24.39 12.66 -26.67
CA VAL A 950 25.24 13.41 -25.72
C VAL A 950 26.47 13.95 -26.43
N VAL A 951 26.71 15.25 -26.31
CA VAL A 951 27.84 15.95 -26.93
C VAL A 951 28.48 16.97 -25.99
N ASN A 952 29.76 17.29 -26.24
CA ASN A 952 30.44 18.45 -25.66
C ASN A 952 30.66 19.53 -26.71
N ARG A 953 30.49 20.80 -26.34
CA ARG A 953 30.73 21.97 -27.23
C ARG A 953 31.53 23.05 -26.52
N GLN A 954 32.32 23.79 -27.28
CA GLN A 954 32.96 25.02 -26.80
C GLN A 954 32.00 26.18 -27.08
N VAL A 955 31.53 26.84 -26.02
CA VAL A 955 30.49 27.87 -26.04
C VAL A 955 30.98 29.10 -25.31
N ASP A 956 30.66 30.29 -25.81
CA ASP A 956 30.88 31.61 -25.21
C ASP A 956 29.54 32.37 -25.08
N ASP A 957 29.59 33.66 -24.76
CA ASP A 957 28.40 34.52 -24.62
C ASP A 957 27.65 34.79 -25.95
N GLN A 958 28.33 34.61 -27.09
CA GLN A 958 27.70 34.77 -28.41
C GLN A 958 26.85 33.55 -28.79
N GLY A 959 27.13 32.41 -28.17
CA GLY A 959 26.41 31.16 -28.34
C GLY A 959 26.84 30.33 -29.55
N ALA A 960 26.48 29.05 -29.50
CA ALA A 960 26.75 28.08 -30.55
C ALA A 960 25.48 27.30 -30.88
N GLN A 961 25.07 27.34 -32.15
CA GLN A 961 24.04 26.45 -32.66
C GLN A 961 24.58 25.02 -32.69
N TYR A 962 23.78 24.08 -32.19
CA TYR A 962 24.03 22.67 -32.30
C TYR A 962 22.89 21.99 -33.05
N ASP A 963 23.21 21.37 -34.18
CA ASP A 963 22.28 20.56 -34.96
C ASP A 963 22.29 19.12 -34.44
N PHE A 964 21.11 18.61 -34.08
CA PHE A 964 20.93 17.24 -33.60
C PHE A 964 21.30 16.27 -34.71
N THR A 965 22.15 15.29 -34.40
CA THR A 965 22.60 14.32 -35.40
C THR A 965 21.92 12.97 -35.25
N GLN A 966 21.28 12.72 -34.11
CA GLN A 966 20.35 11.62 -33.94
C GLN A 966 18.98 12.00 -34.50
N ASN A 967 18.39 11.10 -35.28
CA ASN A 967 17.00 11.23 -35.70
C ASN A 967 16.12 10.96 -34.48
N ILE A 968 15.93 11.98 -33.66
CA ILE A 968 14.96 12.05 -32.59
C ILE A 968 13.61 12.17 -33.31
N ARG A 969 12.86 11.06 -33.36
CA ARG A 969 11.46 11.12 -33.79
C ARG A 969 10.77 11.90 -32.68
N ARG A 970 9.85 12.82 -32.99
CA ARG A 970 9.01 13.64 -32.08
C ARG A 970 9.47 15.10 -32.03
N ARG A 971 8.54 16.03 -32.24
CA ARG A 971 8.82 17.47 -32.39
C ARG A 971 8.93 18.06 -30.99
N PHE A 972 10.05 18.76 -30.71
CA PHE A 972 10.51 19.28 -29.41
C PHE A 972 11.20 18.21 -28.52
N PRO A 973 12.56 18.17 -28.49
CA PRO A 973 13.29 17.27 -27.60
C PRO A 973 13.39 17.81 -26.18
N VAL A 974 13.76 16.93 -25.24
CA VAL A 974 14.27 17.31 -23.92
C VAL A 974 15.76 17.67 -24.04
N THR A 975 16.15 18.87 -23.67
CA THR A 975 17.54 19.35 -23.73
C THR A 975 18.06 19.73 -22.35
N LEU A 976 19.23 19.22 -21.97
CA LEU A 976 19.89 19.60 -20.73
C LEU A 976 21.33 20.02 -21.00
N GLN A 977 21.72 21.18 -20.48
CA GLN A 977 23.03 21.78 -20.64
C GLN A 977 23.72 22.01 -19.30
N SER A 978 25.03 21.77 -19.24
CA SER A 978 25.83 21.99 -18.03
C SER A 978 27.24 22.45 -18.38
N VAL A 979 27.71 23.50 -17.71
CA VAL A 979 29.06 24.01 -17.87
C VAL A 979 30.05 23.06 -17.20
N ALA A 980 31.04 22.60 -17.95
CA ALA A 980 31.91 21.49 -17.57
C ALA A 980 33.40 21.88 -17.49
N SER A 981 33.75 23.14 -17.66
CA SER A 981 35.10 23.68 -17.44
C SER A 981 35.00 25.12 -16.92
N MET A 982 36.11 25.72 -16.51
CA MET A 982 36.15 27.13 -16.08
C MET A 982 37.19 27.92 -16.88
N GLN A 983 36.79 29.08 -17.40
CA GLN A 983 37.55 30.04 -18.19
C GLN A 983 37.13 31.47 -17.80
N GLY A 984 37.64 31.95 -16.66
CA GLY A 984 37.26 33.25 -16.10
C GLY A 984 36.93 33.12 -14.61
N GLY A 985 36.78 34.24 -13.92
CA GLY A 985 36.41 34.27 -12.50
C GLY A 985 34.90 34.40 -12.27
N ASP A 986 34.18 34.88 -13.28
CA ASP A 986 32.82 35.37 -13.10
C ASP A 986 31.81 34.21 -13.10
N PRO A 987 30.73 34.30 -12.30
CA PRO A 987 29.70 33.28 -12.25
C PRO A 987 28.95 33.24 -13.57
N VAL A 988 28.83 32.03 -14.12
CA VAL A 988 28.24 31.81 -15.44
C VAL A 988 27.31 30.59 -15.42
N ILE A 989 26.21 30.70 -16.14
CA ILE A 989 25.27 29.59 -16.38
C ILE A 989 25.15 29.33 -17.89
N ALA A 990 24.81 28.09 -18.25
CA ALA A 990 24.50 27.73 -19.63
C ALA A 990 22.99 27.89 -19.88
N GLU A 991 22.64 28.78 -20.80
CA GLU A 991 21.25 29.01 -21.23
C GLU A 991 21.05 28.50 -22.66
N GLN A 992 19.79 28.34 -23.06
CA GLN A 992 19.40 27.94 -24.40
C GLN A 992 18.36 28.88 -25.01
N LYS A 993 18.34 28.96 -26.34
CA LYS A 993 17.34 29.64 -27.14
C LYS A 993 17.15 28.96 -28.49
N ASP A 994 16.08 29.30 -29.18
CA ASP A 994 15.73 28.78 -30.50
C ASP A 994 15.68 27.24 -30.53
N LEU A 995 15.12 26.62 -29.48
CA LEU A 995 14.93 25.19 -29.39
C LEU A 995 13.90 24.73 -30.43
N GLY A 996 14.40 24.15 -31.50
CA GLY A 996 13.60 23.58 -32.58
C GLY A 996 13.61 22.05 -32.59
N GLU A 997 13.01 21.47 -33.63
CA GLU A 997 13.01 20.02 -33.84
C GLU A 997 14.39 19.43 -34.18
N LYS A 998 15.31 20.27 -34.64
CA LYS A 998 16.59 19.83 -35.25
C LYS A 998 17.81 20.52 -34.67
N SER A 999 17.63 21.57 -33.88
CA SER A 999 18.73 22.36 -33.36
C SER A 999 18.34 23.10 -32.10
N VAL A 1000 19.36 23.50 -31.36
CA VAL A 1000 19.27 24.42 -30.22
C VAL A 1000 20.48 25.34 -30.24
N VAL A 1001 20.33 26.59 -29.78
CA VAL A 1001 21.46 27.50 -29.55
C VAL A 1001 21.76 27.52 -28.06
N ILE A 1002 22.98 27.14 -27.67
CA ILE A 1002 23.46 27.22 -26.28
C ILE A 1002 24.41 28.41 -26.16
N TYR A 1003 24.30 29.20 -25.11
CA TYR A 1003 25.20 30.32 -24.82
C TYR A 1003 25.51 30.40 -23.32
N LEU A 1004 26.60 31.07 -22.99
CA LEU A 1004 27.01 31.32 -21.61
C LEU A 1004 26.52 32.69 -21.16
N GLN A 1005 25.82 32.73 -20.04
CA GLN A 1005 25.27 33.96 -19.48
C GLN A 1005 25.92 34.22 -18.12
N GLU A 1006 26.73 35.28 -18.06
CA GLU A 1006 27.29 35.75 -16.80
C GLU A 1006 26.23 36.42 -15.93
N GLU A 1007 26.44 36.28 -14.64
CA GLU A 1007 25.76 36.98 -13.55
C GLU A 1007 26.17 38.48 -13.55
N LYS A 1008 25.33 39.40 -13.07
CA LYS A 1008 25.48 40.86 -13.25
C LYS A 1008 25.55 41.67 -11.95
N SER A 1009 25.82 41.03 -10.81
CA SER A 1009 25.63 41.66 -9.50
C SER A 1009 26.70 42.71 -9.17
N LYS A 1010 27.91 42.58 -9.74
CA LYS A 1010 29.00 43.53 -9.50
C LYS A 1010 29.19 44.49 -10.65
N ASP A 1011 29.02 44.04 -11.89
CA ASP A 1011 28.91 44.90 -13.07
C ASP A 1011 27.98 44.31 -14.15
N SER A 1012 27.72 45.09 -15.19
CA SER A 1012 26.77 44.74 -16.24
C SER A 1012 27.39 44.03 -17.45
N GLU A 1013 28.69 43.70 -17.40
CA GLU A 1013 29.35 42.93 -18.45
C GLU A 1013 28.73 41.54 -18.55
N THR A 1014 28.71 40.98 -19.76
CA THR A 1014 28.31 39.58 -19.97
C THR A 1014 29.22 38.86 -20.97
N ALA A 1015 30.40 39.41 -21.25
CA ALA A 1015 31.27 38.88 -22.28
C ALA A 1015 32.13 37.77 -21.68
N HIS A 1016 32.01 36.56 -22.22
CA HIS A 1016 32.58 35.38 -21.57
C HIS A 1016 33.46 34.57 -22.52
N GLY A 1017 34.51 33.98 -21.98
CA GLY A 1017 35.40 33.10 -22.73
C GLY A 1017 34.72 31.79 -23.18
N LYS A 1018 35.38 31.05 -24.06
CA LYS A 1018 34.89 29.71 -24.44
C LYS A 1018 35.09 28.72 -23.31
N GLU A 1019 34.02 28.02 -22.94
CA GLU A 1019 34.05 26.88 -22.03
C GLU A 1019 33.41 25.65 -22.64
N THR A 1020 33.78 24.48 -22.11
CA THR A 1020 33.16 23.21 -22.47
C THR A 1020 31.80 23.12 -21.80
N VAL A 1021 30.76 22.93 -22.60
CA VAL A 1021 29.39 22.65 -22.15
C VAL A 1021 28.99 21.25 -22.60
N GLY A 1022 28.55 20.43 -21.65
CA GLY A 1022 27.90 19.15 -21.93
C GLY A 1022 26.44 19.39 -22.31
N ILE A 1023 25.97 18.73 -23.37
CA ILE A 1023 24.60 18.84 -23.88
C ILE A 1023 24.02 17.44 -24.03
N PHE A 1024 22.90 17.19 -23.35
CA PHE A 1024 22.05 16.01 -23.51
C PHE A 1024 20.83 16.41 -24.35
N ILE A 1025 20.48 15.60 -25.34
CA ILE A 1025 19.22 15.74 -26.10
C ILE A 1025 18.50 14.40 -26.13
N GLY A 1026 17.26 14.34 -25.66
CA GLY A 1026 16.44 13.14 -25.66
C GLY A 1026 15.09 13.31 -26.35
N GLU A 1027 14.57 12.23 -26.95
CA GLU A 1027 13.16 12.08 -27.35
C GLU A 1027 12.23 12.22 -26.16
#